data_AF-A0A836EAB1-F1
#
_entry.id   AF-A0A836EAB1-F1
#
_cell.length_a   1.000
_cell.length_b   1.000
_cell.length_c   1.000
_cell.angle_alpha   90.00
_cell.angle_beta   90.00
_cell.angle_gamma   90.00
#
_symmetry.space_group_name_H-M   'P 1'
#
loop_
_entity.id
_entity.type
_entity.pdbx_description
1 polymer ?
#
loop_
_entity_poly.entity_id
_entity_poly.type
_entity_poly.pdbx_seq_one_letter_code
_entity_poly.pdbx_strand_id
1 'polypeptide(L)'
;MFGLRTGLNKDSCRLFAKGIWFLHYRWIATTQFQPTDARRAFPCFDEPALKAKFQINIARPKNMTSISNMPRKGEPMSVSGLDSYVWDCYDRSVPMSTYLVAFIVSDFDAKTSEDGNFRVWARHDAINQSQYSLNIGPKILKFYEDYFKIKFPLPKMDMVALPDFSAGAMENWGLITYRETAMLYQEGISTSGSKQRVAVVVSHELAHQWFGNLVTPSWWTDLWLNEGFASYMEYIGMDAVSLLINRITYVSYQSAEQNDLWSALTKQAYKDKVLDSSVSVKEIMDTWTLQTGFPLITVTRNYDNGSITLTQERFLLRNSGTTVTSEAEPLWWVPITYTSEKQLNFNNTQPTKWMKAERSIILNDLNVSPSEWILFNIQETGYYRVTYDRANWQMIIKQLNKENFKDISTINRAQLIDDALNLARAGKLDYTIAFDITSYLAHEIEYLPWNAAFNAMDYLNDMLIKTQGYDKFRLYILKLLDNVYKQVGFIDKVGDPQLTVFTRIDVLNWACNFNHEDFSTNTETDIFSPTIPTKKDINIRLPRNIVPDLYELWLIPFIWEGNFTFHGEIKILVNVTNDTNNVTLHAVDIKIDESFTSIREYSSNDKSNNKTTVIRIMEQKNDTDRQFHVIRTSKLKKGKQYIVHLKFIGYLNDDLHGFYRSSYTVDNQTRWIATTQFEPTDARRAFPCFDEPALKAKFQINIARPQNMTSISNMPKKEKTTPLPDINTYVWDHYERSVPMSTYLVAFIVFDFNVRKSKDGDFRVWARHDAIAQTEYSLSIGPKMLKFYEDYFKIKYPLPKMDIAALPDFEAGAMENWGLMTFRETGILYQKEEDGITDNDSKQLIALMLAHELSHQWFGNLVTPSWWTDLWLNEGFASYMEYIGTNAVKPKWRVLEQYVVHELQSSFNLDALESSHPISIEVDYPDEINEIFDVITYVKAYQSAESNDLWYALTKQAHKDKVLDSNITVKKIMDTWTLQTGFPVVTVLRNYSNGSIILTQERFLLDNNVTRITSDKWEPLWWIPITYTTEKQLNFNNTQPTKWMKAERSITLNDLDVKPSQWILFNVQETGYYRVNYDTGNWKLIIKQLNNIKNFKNISVINRAQLIDDALNLARAGKLDYDIAFNITSYLAHETEYLPWKAAFRAISYLNNMLIKSRGYDKFRVNYSQSRVIDICEIHISMIV
;
A
#
# COMPACT_ATOMS: atom_id res chain seq x y z
N MET A 1 -8.18 -16.01 18.02
CA MET A 1 -7.84 -15.37 19.32
C MET A 1 -8.61 -14.07 19.41
N PHE A 2 -9.93 -14.24 19.28
CA PHE A 2 -11.00 -13.25 19.32
C PHE A 2 -10.78 -12.43 20.62
N GLY A 3 -10.76 -11.10 20.56
CA GLY A 3 -9.64 -10.32 21.13
C GLY A 3 -9.51 -10.02 22.64
N LEU A 4 -10.27 -10.63 23.56
CA LEU A 4 -10.33 -10.18 24.98
C LEU A 4 -8.98 -10.20 25.77
N ARG A 5 -8.32 -9.03 25.90
CA ARG A 5 -7.26 -8.75 26.91
C ARG A 5 -7.53 -7.43 27.62
N THR A 6 -7.32 -7.45 28.92
CA THR A 6 -7.28 -6.27 29.78
C THR A 6 -5.87 -6.06 30.32
N GLY A 7 -5.45 -4.80 30.45
CA GLY A 7 -4.10 -4.41 30.85
C GLY A 7 -4.07 -3.16 31.70
N LEU A 8 -4.52 -3.24 32.96
CA LEU A 8 -4.35 -2.17 33.94
C LEU A 8 -3.06 -2.38 34.73
N ASN A 9 -2.10 -1.48 34.56
CA ASN A 9 -0.91 -1.44 35.40
C ASN A 9 -1.21 -0.74 36.74
N LYS A 10 -0.64 -1.23 37.85
CA LYS A 10 -0.91 -0.73 39.20
C LYS A 10 0.31 0.00 39.75
N ASP A 11 0.20 1.32 39.91
CA ASP A 11 0.74 2.03 41.09
C ASP A 11 0.23 3.49 41.19
N SER A 12 -1.08 3.63 41.43
CA SER A 12 -1.72 4.91 41.78
C SER A 12 -3.02 4.66 42.53
N CYS A 13 -3.00 4.72 43.87
CA CYS A 13 -4.16 4.33 44.69
C CYS A 13 -4.32 5.16 45.98
N ARG A 14 -4.88 6.38 45.85
CA ARG A 14 -5.49 7.27 46.88
C ARG A 14 -5.81 8.62 46.21
N LEU A 15 -6.98 9.25 46.32
CA LEU A 15 -8.26 8.85 46.91
C LEU A 15 -9.43 9.36 46.03
N PHE A 16 -10.48 8.55 45.87
CA PHE A 16 -11.87 8.93 46.19
C PHE A 16 -12.69 7.63 46.36
N ALA A 17 -13.87 7.70 47.00
CA ALA A 17 -14.40 6.53 47.73
C ALA A 17 -15.83 6.11 47.35
N LYS A 18 -16.07 4.79 47.51
CA LYS A 18 -17.36 4.05 47.52
C LYS A 18 -18.07 3.84 46.16
N GLY A 19 -17.86 2.65 45.59
CA GLY A 19 -18.73 2.04 44.58
C GLY A 19 -18.14 0.69 44.13
N ILE A 20 -18.87 -0.41 44.27
CA ILE A 20 -18.43 -1.75 43.82
C ILE A 20 -19.34 -2.21 42.69
N TRP A 21 -18.74 -2.61 41.56
CA TRP A 21 -19.45 -3.26 40.45
C TRP A 21 -18.59 -4.41 39.89
N PHE A 22 -19.24 -5.54 39.56
CA PHE A 22 -18.62 -6.70 38.94
C PHE A 22 -18.94 -6.70 37.44
N LEU A 23 -17.92 -6.76 36.58
CA LEU A 23 -18.11 -6.86 35.13
C LEU A 23 -18.42 -8.31 34.70
N HIS A 24 -19.32 -8.45 33.72
CA HIS A 24 -19.68 -9.72 33.07
C HIS A 24 -19.40 -9.59 31.57
N TYR A 25 -18.81 -10.62 30.95
CA TYR A 25 -18.49 -10.62 29.52
C TYR A 25 -19.70 -10.99 28.64
N ARG A 26 -19.81 -10.32 27.49
CA ARG A 26 -20.80 -10.54 26.42
C ARG A 26 -20.10 -10.90 25.10
N TRP A 27 -20.87 -11.33 24.11
CA TRP A 27 -20.44 -12.23 23.04
C TRP A 27 -21.23 -11.91 21.74
N ILE A 28 -20.61 -11.84 20.54
CA ILE A 28 -21.28 -11.53 19.24
C ILE A 28 -20.74 -12.36 18.05
N ALA A 29 -21.61 -12.86 17.17
CA ALA A 29 -21.25 -13.55 15.91
C ALA A 29 -21.37 -12.58 14.74
N THR A 30 -20.40 -12.52 13.83
CA THR A 30 -20.52 -11.73 12.60
C THR A 30 -19.75 -12.35 11.45
N THR A 31 -20.38 -12.39 10.30
CA THR A 31 -19.70 -12.54 9.01
C THR A 31 -18.86 -11.29 8.73
N GLN A 32 -17.54 -11.45 8.59
CA GLN A 32 -16.68 -10.55 7.83
C GLN A 32 -16.26 -11.34 6.58
N PHE A 33 -16.91 -11.12 5.44
CA PHE A 33 -16.67 -11.90 4.24
C PHE A 33 -15.75 -11.21 3.20
N GLN A 34 -15.05 -10.12 3.54
CA GLN A 34 -13.98 -9.49 2.74
C GLN A 34 -12.57 -9.99 3.14
N PRO A 35 -11.65 -10.19 2.18
CA PRO A 35 -11.93 -10.13 0.75
C PRO A 35 -12.94 -11.23 0.42
N THR A 36 -12.76 -12.45 0.95
CA THR A 36 -13.50 -13.61 0.49
C THR A 36 -13.69 -14.64 1.58
N ASP A 37 -14.53 -14.25 2.51
CA ASP A 37 -14.58 -14.86 3.80
C ASP A 37 -15.85 -15.70 4.08
N ALA A 38 -16.56 -16.16 3.03
CA ALA A 38 -17.84 -16.94 3.06
C ALA A 38 -17.79 -18.46 2.75
N ARG A 39 -16.67 -18.90 2.19
CA ARG A 39 -16.22 -20.27 1.88
C ARG A 39 -16.61 -21.31 3.01
N ARG A 40 -16.44 -21.06 4.31
CA ARG A 40 -16.24 -22.09 5.38
C ARG A 40 -17.61 -22.27 6.02
N ALA A 41 -18.39 -21.20 6.10
CA ALA A 41 -19.78 -21.17 6.51
C ALA A 41 -20.61 -22.11 5.66
N PHE A 42 -20.40 -22.10 4.33
CA PHE A 42 -21.09 -23.00 3.41
C PHE A 42 -20.22 -23.33 2.19
N PRO A 43 -20.26 -24.58 1.67
CA PRO A 43 -19.68 -25.02 0.39
C PRO A 43 -20.14 -24.30 -0.89
N CYS A 44 -20.04 -22.96 -0.96
CA CYS A 44 -20.12 -22.17 -2.18
C CYS A 44 -18.89 -22.33 -3.09
N PHE A 45 -18.59 -21.26 -3.82
CA PHE A 45 -18.02 -21.31 -5.15
C PHE A 45 -17.66 -19.90 -5.55
N ASP A 46 -16.40 -19.64 -5.87
CA ASP A 46 -15.85 -18.31 -5.58
C ASP A 46 -14.60 -18.04 -6.45
N GLU A 47 -14.86 -18.07 -7.75
CA GLU A 47 -13.87 -17.87 -8.81
C GLU A 47 -14.57 -17.16 -9.99
N PRO A 48 -14.23 -15.90 -10.35
CA PRO A 48 -14.72 -15.24 -11.57
C PRO A 48 -14.85 -16.13 -12.81
N ALA A 49 -16.04 -15.99 -13.42
CA ALA A 49 -16.95 -17.00 -14.00
C ALA A 49 -18.17 -17.40 -13.11
N LEU A 50 -19.39 -17.00 -13.54
CA LEU A 50 -20.73 -17.46 -13.10
C LEU A 50 -21.28 -16.87 -11.76
N LYS A 51 -22.37 -17.44 -11.20
CA LYS A 51 -23.34 -16.79 -10.25
C LYS A 51 -24.18 -17.77 -9.39
N ALA A 52 -24.64 -17.37 -8.19
CA ALA A 52 -25.59 -18.10 -7.33
C ALA A 52 -26.63 -17.21 -6.57
N LYS A 53 -27.56 -17.87 -5.86
CA LYS A 53 -28.64 -17.26 -5.03
C LYS A 53 -28.73 -17.98 -3.69
N PHE A 54 -28.66 -17.24 -2.59
CA PHE A 54 -28.60 -17.80 -1.24
C PHE A 54 -29.95 -17.83 -0.55
N GLN A 55 -30.21 -18.87 0.22
CA GLN A 55 -31.37 -19.00 1.10
C GLN A 55 -30.87 -19.53 2.44
N ILE A 56 -30.79 -18.64 3.41
CA ILE A 56 -30.06 -18.86 4.67
C ILE A 56 -31.06 -19.28 5.75
N ASN A 57 -30.67 -20.19 6.63
CA ASN A 57 -31.45 -20.55 7.82
C ASN A 57 -30.47 -20.69 9.00
N ILE A 58 -30.77 -20.04 10.12
CA ILE A 58 -29.85 -19.93 11.26
C ILE A 58 -30.52 -20.52 12.50
N ALA A 59 -29.90 -21.53 13.10
CA ALA A 59 -30.30 -22.04 14.41
C ALA A 59 -29.60 -21.22 15.50
N ARG A 60 -30.34 -20.41 16.26
CA ARG A 60 -29.80 -19.53 17.31
C ARG A 60 -30.50 -19.70 18.66
N PRO A 61 -29.84 -19.33 19.78
CA PRO A 61 -30.46 -19.33 21.11
C PRO A 61 -31.71 -18.44 21.16
N LYS A 62 -32.74 -18.86 21.90
CA LYS A 62 -34.00 -18.10 22.06
C LYS A 62 -33.82 -16.70 22.66
N ASN A 63 -32.72 -16.45 23.39
CA ASN A 63 -32.38 -15.18 24.03
C ASN A 63 -31.40 -14.30 23.22
N MET A 64 -31.05 -14.69 22.00
CA MET A 64 -30.27 -13.89 21.05
C MET A 64 -31.12 -13.61 19.81
N THR A 65 -30.77 -12.58 19.04
CA THR A 65 -31.35 -12.26 17.73
C THR A 65 -30.42 -12.75 16.63
N SER A 66 -30.97 -13.12 15.47
CA SER A 66 -30.17 -13.25 14.25
C SER A 66 -30.71 -12.40 13.09
N ILE A 67 -29.79 -11.94 12.24
CA ILE A 67 -30.06 -11.13 11.04
C ILE A 67 -29.20 -11.63 9.88
N SER A 68 -29.65 -11.39 8.65
CA SER A 68 -28.95 -11.72 7.40
C SER A 68 -29.36 -10.71 6.31
N ASN A 69 -28.84 -10.81 5.08
CA ASN A 69 -29.12 -9.87 3.97
C ASN A 69 -30.60 -9.76 3.62
N MET A 70 -31.32 -10.88 3.68
CA MET A 70 -32.73 -10.98 3.34
C MET A 70 -33.61 -10.86 4.59
N PRO A 71 -34.92 -10.57 4.45
CA PRO A 71 -35.85 -10.59 5.57
C PRO A 71 -36.04 -12.00 6.14
N ARG A 72 -36.40 -12.10 7.42
CA ARG A 72 -36.76 -13.39 8.03
C ARG A 72 -38.14 -13.83 7.53
N LYS A 73 -38.19 -15.06 7.03
CA LYS A 73 -39.37 -15.73 6.50
C LYS A 73 -40.19 -16.38 7.63
N GLY A 74 -41.08 -15.60 8.24
CA GLY A 74 -42.02 -16.07 9.25
C GLY A 74 -41.44 -16.14 10.67
N GLU A 75 -42.11 -16.90 11.54
CA GLU A 75 -41.72 -17.04 12.95
C GLU A 75 -40.69 -18.17 13.19
N PRO A 76 -39.86 -18.06 14.24
CA PRO A 76 -38.79 -19.01 14.48
C PRO A 76 -39.31 -20.41 14.80
N MET A 77 -38.87 -21.41 14.04
CA MET A 77 -39.29 -22.80 14.23
C MET A 77 -38.49 -23.49 15.35
N SER A 78 -39.06 -24.48 16.02
CA SER A 78 -38.32 -25.26 17.02
C SER A 78 -37.23 -26.12 16.38
N VAL A 79 -36.08 -26.25 17.06
CA VAL A 79 -35.00 -27.13 16.64
C VAL A 79 -35.19 -28.52 17.29
N SER A 80 -35.28 -29.57 16.48
CA SER A 80 -35.46 -30.93 16.99
C SER A 80 -34.27 -31.33 17.88
N GLY A 81 -34.55 -31.65 19.15
CA GLY A 81 -33.54 -32.00 20.16
C GLY A 81 -32.85 -30.83 20.86
N LEU A 82 -33.22 -29.57 20.58
CA LEU A 82 -32.62 -28.37 21.20
C LEU A 82 -33.68 -27.33 21.61
N ASP A 83 -34.36 -27.58 22.73
CA ASP A 83 -35.46 -26.72 23.24
C ASP A 83 -35.06 -25.28 23.58
N SER A 84 -33.76 -24.98 23.72
CA SER A 84 -33.23 -23.63 23.94
C SER A 84 -32.97 -22.84 22.65
N TYR A 85 -33.09 -23.47 21.47
CA TYR A 85 -32.81 -22.88 20.16
C TYR A 85 -34.07 -22.74 19.29
N VAL A 86 -33.97 -21.89 18.27
CA VAL A 86 -34.94 -21.75 17.19
C VAL A 86 -34.26 -21.53 15.84
N TRP A 87 -34.88 -22.00 14.76
CA TRP A 87 -34.52 -21.70 13.37
C TRP A 87 -35.16 -20.38 12.92
N ASP A 88 -34.35 -19.34 12.73
CA ASP A 88 -34.71 -18.21 11.87
C ASP A 88 -34.45 -18.60 10.40
N CYS A 89 -35.50 -18.74 9.59
CA CYS A 89 -35.38 -18.94 8.14
C CYS A 89 -35.39 -17.60 7.41
N TYR A 90 -34.60 -17.43 6.36
CA TYR A 90 -34.56 -16.20 5.54
C TYR A 90 -35.06 -16.44 4.12
N ASP A 91 -35.57 -15.37 3.50
CA ASP A 91 -35.97 -15.43 2.10
C ASP A 91 -34.77 -15.54 1.14
N ARG A 92 -35.04 -16.03 -0.07
CA ARG A 92 -33.99 -16.26 -1.07
C ARG A 92 -33.57 -14.95 -1.73
N SER A 93 -32.26 -14.75 -1.83
CA SER A 93 -31.66 -13.52 -2.35
C SER A 93 -31.89 -13.28 -3.86
N VAL A 94 -31.62 -12.03 -4.27
CA VAL A 94 -31.19 -11.74 -5.66
C VAL A 94 -29.91 -12.55 -5.96
N PRO A 95 -29.52 -12.76 -7.22
CA PRO A 95 -28.28 -13.47 -7.46
C PRO A 95 -27.12 -12.55 -7.08
N MET A 96 -26.46 -12.89 -5.98
CA MET A 96 -25.70 -11.98 -5.13
C MET A 96 -24.41 -12.62 -4.69
N SER A 97 -23.55 -11.77 -4.17
CA SER A 97 -22.21 -12.15 -3.84
C SER A 97 -22.04 -12.92 -2.57
N THR A 98 -21.00 -13.73 -2.55
CA THR A 98 -20.61 -14.50 -1.39
C THR A 98 -19.91 -13.62 -0.36
N TYR A 99 -19.24 -12.50 -0.67
CA TYR A 99 -18.97 -11.47 0.36
C TYR A 99 -20.21 -10.66 0.73
N LEU A 100 -21.14 -10.51 -0.21
CA LEU A 100 -22.41 -9.88 0.10
C LEU A 100 -23.27 -10.75 1.01
N VAL A 101 -23.12 -12.07 1.04
CA VAL A 101 -23.75 -12.90 2.06
C VAL A 101 -23.24 -12.45 3.42
N ALA A 102 -24.14 -12.07 4.29
CA ALA A 102 -23.81 -11.74 5.66
C ALA A 102 -24.88 -12.27 6.60
N PHE A 103 -24.47 -12.58 7.82
CA PHE A 103 -25.36 -12.86 8.93
C PHE A 103 -24.67 -12.61 10.29
N ILE A 104 -25.48 -12.23 11.26
CA ILE A 104 -25.01 -11.81 12.58
C ILE A 104 -25.94 -12.43 13.61
N VAL A 105 -25.35 -13.00 14.66
CA VAL A 105 -26.07 -13.45 15.87
C VAL A 105 -25.57 -12.61 17.03
N SER A 106 -26.47 -12.05 17.84
CA SER A 106 -26.11 -11.07 18.87
C SER A 106 -27.16 -10.98 19.96
N ASP A 107 -26.80 -10.39 21.10
CA ASP A 107 -27.74 -9.82 22.07
C ASP A 107 -27.90 -8.30 21.87
N PHE A 108 -27.68 -7.82 20.65
CA PHE A 108 -27.78 -6.40 20.28
C PHE A 108 -29.22 -5.95 20.13
N ASP A 109 -29.44 -4.69 20.49
CA ASP A 109 -30.68 -3.99 20.18
C ASP A 109 -30.65 -3.43 18.76
N ALA A 110 -31.84 -3.17 18.21
CA ALA A 110 -32.03 -2.50 16.93
C ALA A 110 -32.76 -1.17 17.12
N LYS A 111 -32.43 -0.20 16.27
CA LYS A 111 -33.33 0.90 15.91
C LYS A 111 -33.70 0.78 14.43
N THR A 112 -34.91 1.19 14.08
CA THR A 112 -35.51 1.01 12.76
C THR A 112 -36.03 2.35 12.23
N SER A 113 -35.96 2.56 10.92
CA SER A 113 -36.53 3.70 10.22
C SER A 113 -38.07 3.67 10.21
N GLU A 114 -38.70 4.82 9.94
CA GLU A 114 -40.17 4.94 9.89
C GLU A 114 -40.83 4.06 8.84
N ASP A 115 -40.11 3.72 7.75
CA ASP A 115 -40.58 2.84 6.68
C ASP A 115 -40.31 1.34 6.94
N GLY A 116 -39.64 0.99 8.05
CA GLY A 116 -39.35 -0.38 8.45
C GLY A 116 -38.18 -1.07 7.73
N ASN A 117 -37.67 -0.48 6.63
CA ASN A 117 -36.74 -1.16 5.73
C ASN A 117 -35.26 -0.89 6.04
N PHE A 118 -34.94 0.11 6.87
CA PHE A 118 -33.57 0.46 7.25
C PHE A 118 -33.40 0.29 8.77
N ARG A 119 -32.34 -0.39 9.22
CA ARG A 119 -32.10 -0.65 10.64
C ARG A 119 -30.64 -0.48 11.03
N VAL A 120 -30.40 -0.13 12.29
CA VAL A 120 -29.06 0.00 12.85
C VAL A 120 -28.96 -0.72 14.20
N TRP A 121 -27.95 -1.56 14.36
CA TRP A 121 -27.75 -2.46 15.50
C TRP A 121 -26.46 -2.15 16.26
N ALA A 122 -26.50 -2.29 17.58
CA ALA A 122 -25.35 -2.13 18.47
C ALA A 122 -25.64 -2.77 19.85
N ARG A 123 -24.61 -2.90 20.70
CA ARG A 123 -24.77 -3.29 22.11
C ARG A 123 -25.76 -2.38 22.86
N HIS A 124 -26.49 -2.96 23.82
CA HIS A 124 -27.59 -2.33 24.57
C HIS A 124 -27.25 -0.95 25.18
N ASP A 125 -26.02 -0.79 25.65
CA ASP A 125 -25.51 0.44 26.26
C ASP A 125 -25.02 1.49 25.23
N ALA A 126 -24.82 1.09 23.97
CA ALA A 126 -24.37 1.97 22.88
C ALA A 126 -25.40 2.19 21.76
N ILE A 127 -26.54 1.49 21.75
CA ILE A 127 -27.62 1.67 20.75
C ILE A 127 -28.21 3.10 20.74
N ASN A 128 -28.01 3.89 21.80
CA ASN A 128 -28.37 5.31 21.77
C ASN A 128 -27.43 6.15 20.91
N GLN A 129 -26.18 5.73 20.72
CA GLN A 129 -25.16 6.36 19.87
C GLN A 129 -25.34 6.02 18.38
N SER A 130 -26.20 5.06 18.02
CA SER A 130 -26.46 4.71 16.61
C SER A 130 -27.46 5.66 15.92
N GLN A 131 -28.08 6.58 16.67
CA GLN A 131 -29.17 7.43 16.20
C GLN A 131 -28.80 8.32 15.01
N TYR A 132 -27.57 8.84 14.99
CA TYR A 132 -27.12 9.70 13.90
C TYR A 132 -27.01 8.92 12.58
N SER A 133 -26.41 7.72 12.63
CA SER A 133 -26.26 6.80 11.50
C SER A 133 -27.61 6.35 10.94
N LEU A 134 -28.58 6.07 11.81
CA LEU A 134 -29.98 5.80 11.42
C LEU A 134 -30.65 7.02 10.74
N ASN A 135 -30.30 8.25 11.13
CA ASN A 135 -30.88 9.47 10.59
C ASN A 135 -30.28 9.90 9.22
N ILE A 136 -29.11 9.38 8.85
CA ILE A 136 -28.42 9.69 7.57
C ILE A 136 -28.49 8.54 6.57
N GLY A 137 -28.33 7.29 6.99
CA GLY A 137 -28.24 6.12 6.10
C GLY A 137 -29.41 5.98 5.11
N PRO A 138 -30.68 6.10 5.54
CA PRO A 138 -31.82 6.07 4.61
C PRO A 138 -31.79 7.18 3.57
N LYS A 139 -31.25 8.36 3.90
CA LYS A 139 -31.17 9.52 2.98
C LYS A 139 -30.08 9.31 1.95
N ILE A 140 -28.91 8.84 2.38
CA ILE A 140 -27.78 8.49 1.52
C ILE A 140 -28.19 7.37 0.54
N LEU A 141 -28.80 6.29 1.05
CA LEU A 141 -29.31 5.20 0.22
C LEU A 141 -30.36 5.68 -0.79
N LYS A 142 -31.33 6.50 -0.35
CA LYS A 142 -32.35 7.10 -1.22
C LYS A 142 -31.74 8.02 -2.28
N PHE A 143 -30.73 8.81 -1.92
CA PHE A 143 -29.99 9.63 -2.87
C PHE A 143 -29.29 8.78 -3.93
N TYR A 144 -28.56 7.73 -3.54
CA TYR A 144 -27.84 6.90 -4.51
C TYR A 144 -28.79 6.20 -5.49
N GLU A 145 -29.99 5.76 -5.06
CA GLU A 145 -31.02 5.29 -5.99
C GLU A 145 -31.35 6.32 -7.08
N ASP A 146 -31.50 7.59 -6.68
CA ASP A 146 -31.90 8.67 -7.57
C ASP A 146 -30.70 9.20 -8.37
N TYR A 147 -29.47 9.16 -7.84
CA TYR A 147 -28.25 9.61 -8.50
C TYR A 147 -27.84 8.65 -9.62
N PHE A 148 -27.73 7.35 -9.32
CA PHE A 148 -27.44 6.32 -10.31
C PHE A 148 -28.64 6.01 -11.22
N LYS A 149 -29.86 6.41 -10.80
CA LYS A 149 -31.15 6.06 -11.43
C LYS A 149 -31.36 4.53 -11.49
N ILE A 150 -30.85 3.82 -10.48
CA ILE A 150 -31.02 2.38 -10.29
C ILE A 150 -31.51 2.13 -8.87
N LYS A 151 -32.68 1.52 -8.73
CA LYS A 151 -33.27 1.16 -7.44
C LYS A 151 -32.37 0.23 -6.64
N PHE A 152 -32.31 0.41 -5.31
CA PHE A 152 -31.65 -0.54 -4.42
C PHE A 152 -32.40 -1.88 -4.49
N PRO A 153 -31.74 -3.01 -4.84
CA PRO A 153 -32.44 -4.20 -5.30
C PRO A 153 -32.84 -5.17 -4.18
N LEU A 154 -32.47 -4.90 -2.92
CA LEU A 154 -32.86 -5.71 -1.76
C LEU A 154 -34.02 -5.07 -0.99
N PRO A 155 -34.89 -5.86 -0.35
CA PRO A 155 -36.06 -5.35 0.38
C PRO A 155 -35.73 -4.69 1.73
N LYS A 156 -34.46 -4.64 2.16
CA LYS A 156 -34.02 -4.02 3.41
C LYS A 156 -32.53 -3.65 3.44
N MET A 157 -32.16 -2.77 4.36
CA MET A 157 -30.80 -2.46 4.76
C MET A 157 -30.64 -2.60 6.28
N ASP A 158 -29.54 -3.21 6.71
CA ASP A 158 -29.09 -3.25 8.10
C ASP A 158 -27.67 -2.67 8.17
N MET A 159 -27.35 -1.97 9.26
CA MET A 159 -25.99 -1.53 9.61
C MET A 159 -25.68 -1.97 11.04
N VAL A 160 -24.47 -2.47 11.32
CA VAL A 160 -24.12 -3.02 12.64
C VAL A 160 -22.78 -2.52 13.14
N ALA A 161 -22.77 -1.94 14.35
CA ALA A 161 -21.55 -1.51 15.03
C ALA A 161 -21.00 -2.59 15.97
N LEU A 162 -19.76 -3.00 15.72
CA LEU A 162 -19.08 -4.12 16.35
C LEU A 162 -17.88 -3.60 17.17
N PRO A 163 -17.74 -3.94 18.46
CA PRO A 163 -16.72 -3.35 19.33
C PRO A 163 -15.29 -3.70 18.88
N ASP A 164 -15.02 -4.99 18.70
CA ASP A 164 -13.70 -5.53 18.35
C ASP A 164 -13.62 -5.96 16.87
N PHE A 165 -13.97 -5.05 15.95
CA PHE A 165 -13.85 -5.29 14.51
C PHE A 165 -12.44 -4.96 14.01
N SER A 166 -11.78 -5.85 13.26
CA SER A 166 -10.41 -5.62 12.79
C SER A 166 -10.34 -4.60 11.65
N ALA A 167 -11.30 -4.61 10.72
CA ALA A 167 -11.44 -3.60 9.67
C ALA A 167 -12.01 -2.26 10.20
N GLY A 168 -12.16 -1.28 9.31
CA GLY A 168 -12.85 -0.02 9.60
C GLY A 168 -14.38 -0.17 9.47
N ALA A 169 -14.81 -0.53 8.27
CA ALA A 169 -16.17 -0.97 7.94
C ALA A 169 -16.10 -2.06 6.84
N MET A 170 -17.24 -2.42 6.25
CA MET A 170 -17.46 -3.65 5.50
C MET A 170 -18.87 -3.74 4.86
N GLU A 171 -18.96 -3.77 3.54
CA GLU A 171 -20.13 -3.28 2.78
C GLU A 171 -21.28 -4.26 2.45
N ASN A 172 -21.44 -5.39 3.15
CA ASN A 172 -22.29 -6.52 2.71
C ASN A 172 -23.74 -6.14 2.32
N TRP A 173 -24.29 -6.72 1.23
CA TRP A 173 -25.53 -6.21 0.59
C TRP A 173 -26.71 -6.26 1.57
N GLY A 174 -27.23 -5.09 1.95
CA GLY A 174 -28.34 -5.01 2.87
C GLY A 174 -28.01 -5.43 4.32
N LEU A 175 -26.75 -5.63 4.69
CA LEU A 175 -26.26 -5.92 6.04
C LEU A 175 -24.78 -5.50 6.19
N ILE A 176 -24.54 -4.20 6.33
CA ILE A 176 -23.22 -3.59 6.43
C ILE A 176 -22.69 -3.72 7.87
N THR A 177 -21.39 -3.97 8.04
CA THR A 177 -20.72 -4.11 9.33
C THR A 177 -19.63 -3.05 9.54
N TYR A 178 -19.54 -2.51 10.76
CA TYR A 178 -18.64 -1.40 11.10
C TYR A 178 -17.93 -1.69 12.42
N ARG A 179 -16.71 -1.16 12.59
CA ARG A 179 -16.12 -0.94 13.93
C ARG A 179 -16.97 0.10 14.68
N GLU A 180 -17.17 -0.05 15.98
CA GLU A 180 -17.98 0.89 16.78
C GLU A 180 -17.55 2.37 16.58
N THR A 181 -16.24 2.63 16.56
CA THR A 181 -15.66 3.97 16.33
C THR A 181 -15.88 4.55 14.93
N ALA A 182 -16.39 3.75 13.98
CA ALA A 182 -16.68 4.16 12.61
C ALA A 182 -18.19 4.36 12.34
N MET A 183 -19.07 3.99 13.28
CA MET A 183 -20.53 4.07 13.08
C MET A 183 -21.34 4.59 14.27
N LEU A 184 -20.74 4.74 15.46
CA LEU A 184 -21.41 5.28 16.64
C LEU A 184 -21.01 6.74 16.90
N TYR A 185 -22.01 7.58 17.16
CA TYR A 185 -21.85 8.98 17.50
C TYR A 185 -22.83 9.39 18.61
N GLN A 186 -22.31 9.87 19.74
CA GLN A 186 -23.12 10.40 20.83
C GLN A 186 -23.10 11.93 20.81
N GLU A 187 -24.26 12.54 20.57
CA GLU A 187 -24.41 13.99 20.59
C GLU A 187 -24.09 14.56 21.99
N GLY A 188 -23.20 15.55 22.04
CA GLY A 188 -22.69 16.13 23.29
C GLY A 188 -21.59 15.35 24.01
N ILE A 189 -21.10 14.23 23.47
CA ILE A 189 -19.93 13.48 24.02
C ILE A 189 -18.90 13.16 22.93
N SER A 190 -19.33 12.63 21.79
CA SER A 190 -18.46 12.42 20.63
C SER A 190 -18.16 13.77 19.97
N THR A 191 -16.89 13.99 19.59
CA THR A 191 -16.50 15.22 18.88
C THR A 191 -17.23 15.35 17.55
N SER A 192 -17.37 16.58 17.05
CA SER A 192 -17.91 16.79 15.70
C SER A 192 -17.06 16.05 14.65
N GLY A 193 -15.73 15.96 14.83
CA GLY A 193 -14.86 15.17 13.95
C GLY A 193 -15.22 13.68 13.90
N SER A 194 -15.66 13.08 15.00
CA SER A 194 -16.26 11.73 15.00
C SER A 194 -17.58 11.69 14.24
N LYS A 195 -18.42 12.74 14.33
CA LYS A 195 -19.66 12.86 13.55
C LYS A 195 -19.38 12.83 12.05
N GLN A 196 -18.41 13.62 11.58
CA GLN A 196 -18.00 13.64 10.19
C GLN A 196 -17.41 12.29 9.76
N ARG A 197 -16.53 11.67 10.56
CA ARG A 197 -15.96 10.34 10.26
C ARG A 197 -17.05 9.27 10.12
N VAL A 198 -18.00 9.22 11.05
CA VAL A 198 -19.16 8.31 10.98
C VAL A 198 -19.96 8.57 9.71
N ALA A 199 -20.23 9.82 9.37
CA ALA A 199 -21.02 10.16 8.19
C ALA A 199 -20.30 9.79 6.87
N VAL A 200 -19.00 10.05 6.77
CA VAL A 200 -18.15 9.69 5.63
C VAL A 200 -18.09 8.18 5.45
N VAL A 201 -17.76 7.40 6.49
CA VAL A 201 -17.70 5.93 6.37
C VAL A 201 -19.08 5.36 6.05
N VAL A 202 -20.15 5.80 6.72
CA VAL A 202 -21.52 5.36 6.38
C VAL A 202 -21.91 5.72 4.94
N SER A 203 -21.36 6.81 4.38
CA SER A 203 -21.53 7.18 2.97
C SER A 203 -20.78 6.22 2.04
N HIS A 204 -19.51 5.91 2.35
CA HIS A 204 -18.66 4.93 1.66
C HIS A 204 -19.35 3.55 1.55
N GLU A 205 -19.74 2.96 2.68
CA GLU A 205 -20.41 1.65 2.72
C GLU A 205 -21.75 1.61 1.95
N LEU A 206 -22.46 2.74 1.90
CA LEU A 206 -23.71 2.85 1.17
C LEU A 206 -23.51 3.09 -0.33
N ALA A 207 -22.35 3.59 -0.77
CA ALA A 207 -21.99 3.71 -2.18
C ALA A 207 -21.72 2.33 -2.80
N HIS A 208 -21.07 1.44 -2.05
CA HIS A 208 -20.77 0.08 -2.50
C HIS A 208 -22.00 -0.73 -2.91
N GLN A 209 -23.17 -0.39 -2.34
CA GLN A 209 -24.46 -0.97 -2.71
C GLN A 209 -24.80 -0.85 -4.22
N TRP A 210 -24.05 -0.01 -4.95
CA TRP A 210 -23.94 0.01 -6.41
C TRP A 210 -22.56 -0.45 -6.95
N PHE A 211 -21.44 -0.03 -6.35
CA PHE A 211 -20.07 -0.36 -6.81
C PHE A 211 -19.37 -1.39 -5.91
N GLY A 212 -19.32 -2.63 -6.37
CA GLY A 212 -18.97 -3.79 -5.56
C GLY A 212 -20.16 -4.72 -5.39
N ASN A 213 -21.34 -4.17 -5.08
CA ASN A 213 -22.51 -4.99 -4.75
C ASN A 213 -23.42 -5.27 -5.95
N LEU A 214 -23.68 -4.27 -6.82
CA LEU A 214 -24.59 -4.38 -7.97
C LEU A 214 -23.84 -4.56 -9.29
N VAL A 215 -22.89 -3.65 -9.55
CA VAL A 215 -21.78 -3.92 -10.44
C VAL A 215 -20.80 -4.65 -9.56
N THR A 216 -20.74 -5.97 -9.72
CA THR A 216 -19.83 -6.87 -9.00
C THR A 216 -18.58 -7.01 -9.89
N PRO A 217 -17.51 -6.27 -9.60
CA PRO A 217 -16.38 -6.17 -10.52
C PRO A 217 -15.55 -7.47 -10.63
N SER A 218 -14.64 -7.50 -11.60
CA SER A 218 -14.69 -8.56 -12.62
C SER A 218 -14.09 -9.91 -12.28
N TRP A 219 -13.50 -10.07 -11.11
CA TRP A 219 -12.03 -10.14 -11.06
C TRP A 219 -11.38 -8.77 -11.06
N TRP A 220 -10.67 -8.57 -9.98
CA TRP A 220 -9.68 -7.56 -9.70
C TRP A 220 -8.31 -7.44 -10.53
N THR A 221 -8.09 -6.54 -11.54
CA THR A 221 -6.85 -6.33 -12.37
C THR A 221 -5.57 -5.52 -11.90
N ASP A 222 -5.26 -4.19 -11.82
CA ASP A 222 -5.79 -2.82 -12.19
C ASP A 222 -6.58 -1.89 -11.20
N LEU A 223 -6.40 -1.93 -9.86
CA LEU A 223 -7.23 -1.48 -8.67
C LEU A 223 -8.56 -0.67 -8.73
N TRP A 224 -8.97 -0.10 -7.58
CA TRP A 224 -9.78 1.13 -7.47
C TRP A 224 -11.25 1.13 -7.95
N LEU A 225 -11.81 0.08 -8.56
CA LEU A 225 -13.21 0.09 -9.03
C LEU A 225 -14.26 0.03 -7.91
N ASN A 226 -13.94 -0.57 -6.76
CA ASN A 226 -14.74 -0.44 -5.53
C ASN A 226 -14.25 0.75 -4.72
N GLU A 227 -13.09 0.58 -4.07
CA GLU A 227 -12.51 1.49 -3.08
C GLU A 227 -12.43 2.94 -3.61
N GLY A 228 -11.99 3.11 -4.87
CA GLY A 228 -11.85 4.42 -5.50
C GLY A 228 -13.18 5.07 -5.86
N PHE A 229 -14.21 4.27 -6.16
CA PHE A 229 -15.57 4.79 -6.35
C PHE A 229 -16.28 5.06 -5.03
N ALA A 230 -16.10 4.22 -4.02
CA ALA A 230 -16.63 4.46 -2.69
C ALA A 230 -15.98 5.69 -2.06
N SER A 231 -14.66 5.86 -2.13
CA SER A 231 -13.96 7.08 -1.69
C SER A 231 -14.24 8.33 -2.52
N TYR A 232 -14.72 8.20 -3.77
CA TYR A 232 -15.25 9.34 -4.53
C TYR A 232 -16.69 9.66 -4.13
N MET A 233 -17.52 8.63 -4.01
CA MET A 233 -18.95 8.74 -3.71
C MET A 233 -19.22 9.03 -2.22
N GLU A 234 -18.27 8.82 -1.30
CA GLU A 234 -18.45 9.11 0.13
C GLU A 234 -18.72 10.60 0.34
N TYR A 235 -17.94 11.48 -0.31
CA TYR A 235 -18.13 12.93 -0.30
C TYR A 235 -19.38 13.36 -1.05
N ILE A 236 -19.74 12.68 -2.16
CA ILE A 236 -20.95 12.98 -2.93
C ILE A 236 -22.22 12.53 -2.19
N GLY A 237 -22.18 11.43 -1.42
CA GLY A 237 -23.24 11.00 -0.52
C GLY A 237 -23.32 11.80 0.78
N MET A 238 -22.27 12.54 1.12
CA MET A 238 -22.31 13.60 2.13
C MET A 238 -23.00 14.86 1.57
N ASP A 239 -22.56 15.35 0.41
CA ASP A 239 -23.16 16.49 -0.29
C ASP A 239 -24.61 16.22 -0.75
N ALA A 240 -24.99 14.96 -0.90
CA ALA A 240 -26.35 14.47 -1.18
C ALA A 240 -27.41 14.95 -0.18
N VAL A 241 -27.00 15.24 1.05
CA VAL A 241 -27.84 15.88 2.08
C VAL A 241 -28.25 17.31 1.63
N SER A 242 -27.69 17.79 0.50
CA SER A 242 -27.79 19.14 -0.06
C SER A 242 -27.75 19.23 -1.62
N LEU A 243 -28.21 18.20 -2.37
CA LEU A 243 -28.67 18.17 -3.80
C LEU A 243 -28.01 17.09 -4.71
N LEU A 244 -28.31 17.07 -6.03
CA LEU A 244 -28.64 15.83 -6.78
C LEU A 244 -28.31 15.86 -8.30
N ILE A 245 -28.37 14.67 -8.97
CA ILE A 245 -28.36 14.38 -10.44
C ILE A 245 -26.97 14.47 -11.11
N ASN A 246 -26.36 13.48 -11.81
CA ASN A 246 -26.50 12.01 -12.06
C ASN A 246 -25.05 11.48 -12.41
N ARG A 247 -24.70 10.36 -13.10
CA ARG A 247 -25.35 9.14 -13.69
C ARG A 247 -24.30 8.05 -14.06
N ILE A 248 -24.73 6.79 -14.24
CA ILE A 248 -24.41 5.84 -15.37
C ILE A 248 -25.30 4.58 -15.24
N THR A 249 -25.52 3.78 -16.29
CA THR A 249 -26.52 2.66 -16.25
C THR A 249 -26.28 1.50 -17.26
N TYR A 250 -25.04 1.05 -17.49
CA TYR A 250 -24.76 0.05 -18.57
C TYR A 250 -23.91 -1.18 -18.21
N VAL A 251 -23.67 -1.49 -16.92
CA VAL A 251 -22.89 -2.70 -16.54
C VAL A 251 -23.48 -3.46 -15.33
N SER A 252 -24.72 -3.18 -14.94
CA SER A 252 -25.34 -3.81 -13.77
C SER A 252 -25.43 -5.34 -13.90
N TYR A 253 -25.06 -6.05 -12.82
CA TYR A 253 -24.92 -7.52 -12.77
C TYR A 253 -23.85 -8.11 -13.70
N GLN A 254 -22.95 -7.26 -14.21
CA GLN A 254 -21.74 -7.61 -14.94
C GLN A 254 -20.57 -6.78 -14.38
N SER A 255 -19.47 -6.82 -15.12
CA SER A 255 -18.11 -6.79 -14.61
C SER A 255 -17.26 -5.94 -15.58
N ALA A 256 -16.56 -4.91 -15.07
CA ALA A 256 -15.89 -3.87 -15.87
C ALA A 256 -14.35 -3.81 -15.69
N GLU A 257 -13.66 -3.19 -16.64
CA GLU A 257 -12.28 -2.65 -16.51
C GLU A 257 -12.24 -1.11 -16.63
N GLN A 258 -11.07 -0.49 -16.44
CA GLN A 258 -10.93 0.98 -16.51
C GLN A 258 -11.46 1.58 -17.81
N ASN A 259 -11.28 0.87 -18.93
CA ASN A 259 -11.67 1.37 -20.23
C ASN A 259 -13.20 1.40 -20.34
N ASP A 260 -13.92 0.38 -19.85
CA ASP A 260 -15.39 0.38 -19.81
C ASP A 260 -15.96 1.57 -19.04
N LEU A 261 -15.31 1.98 -17.94
CA LEU A 261 -15.65 3.22 -17.23
C LEU A 261 -15.46 4.44 -18.12
N TRP A 262 -14.26 4.62 -18.70
CA TRP A 262 -14.00 5.76 -19.58
C TRP A 262 -15.01 5.76 -20.74
N SER A 263 -15.34 4.58 -21.27
CA SER A 263 -16.43 4.31 -22.21
C SER A 263 -17.75 4.91 -21.78
N ALA A 264 -18.26 4.49 -20.62
CA ALA A 264 -19.54 4.91 -20.10
C ALA A 264 -19.58 6.42 -19.80
N LEU A 265 -18.49 6.97 -19.25
CA LEU A 265 -18.36 8.41 -18.97
C LEU A 265 -18.47 9.24 -20.25
N THR A 266 -17.90 8.78 -21.37
CA THR A 266 -18.13 9.46 -22.66
C THR A 266 -19.55 9.38 -23.16
N LYS A 267 -20.16 8.21 -23.02
CA LYS A 267 -21.48 7.93 -23.57
C LYS A 267 -22.57 8.72 -22.86
N GLN A 268 -22.23 9.22 -21.68
CA GLN A 268 -22.90 10.33 -21.04
C GLN A 268 -22.42 11.68 -21.63
N ALA A 269 -21.11 11.94 -21.71
CA ALA A 269 -20.53 13.21 -22.16
C ALA A 269 -21.07 13.86 -23.46
N TYR A 270 -21.21 13.19 -24.64
CA TYR A 270 -21.76 13.89 -25.85
C TYR A 270 -23.24 13.74 -25.99
N LYS A 271 -23.80 12.71 -25.35
CA LYS A 271 -25.24 12.58 -25.18
C LYS A 271 -25.78 13.80 -24.40
N ASP A 272 -24.98 14.27 -23.45
CA ASP A 272 -25.21 15.48 -22.66
C ASP A 272 -24.54 16.74 -23.24
N LYS A 273 -23.65 16.58 -24.24
CA LYS A 273 -22.90 17.63 -24.96
C LYS A 273 -22.04 18.54 -24.07
N VAL A 274 -21.57 18.02 -22.94
CA VAL A 274 -20.58 18.69 -22.07
C VAL A 274 -19.15 18.61 -22.61
N LEU A 275 -19.00 17.95 -23.76
CA LEU A 275 -17.77 17.59 -24.45
C LEU A 275 -18.13 17.60 -25.96
N ASP A 276 -17.28 18.21 -26.77
CA ASP A 276 -17.37 18.36 -28.23
C ASP A 276 -17.25 16.99 -28.94
N SER A 277 -17.69 16.81 -30.20
CA SER A 277 -17.60 15.50 -30.90
C SER A 277 -16.29 15.32 -31.68
N SER A 278 -15.21 15.72 -31.03
CA SER A 278 -13.83 15.32 -31.24
C SER A 278 -13.14 15.17 -29.88
N VAL A 279 -13.95 15.05 -28.82
CA VAL A 279 -13.70 15.50 -27.45
C VAL A 279 -14.48 14.65 -26.41
N SER A 280 -13.80 13.68 -25.81
CA SER A 280 -14.20 12.52 -24.97
C SER A 280 -13.52 12.36 -23.59
N VAL A 281 -13.58 11.17 -22.98
CA VAL A 281 -12.80 10.77 -21.79
C VAL A 281 -11.60 9.81 -22.12
N LYS A 282 -11.06 9.78 -23.38
CA LYS A 282 -9.68 9.33 -23.79
C LYS A 282 -8.86 9.99 -25.05
N GLU A 283 -8.24 11.21 -25.46
CA GLU A 283 -7.98 12.81 -25.41
C GLU A 283 -8.11 14.03 -24.17
N ILE A 284 -9.01 14.35 -23.08
CA ILE A 284 -9.06 14.66 -21.54
C ILE A 284 -8.19 13.86 -20.51
N MET A 285 -8.78 12.89 -19.76
CA MET A 285 -8.60 12.60 -18.33
C MET A 285 -7.20 12.12 -18.06
N ASP A 286 -6.95 10.84 -18.26
CA ASP A 286 -5.88 10.10 -17.61
C ASP A 286 -4.55 10.85 -17.47
N THR A 287 -4.05 11.71 -18.37
CA THR A 287 -2.97 12.73 -18.14
C THR A 287 -3.30 13.70 -16.99
N TRP A 288 -3.37 13.12 -15.80
CA TRP A 288 -4.01 13.49 -14.53
C TRP A 288 -3.71 12.39 -13.50
N THR A 289 -4.20 11.19 -13.79
CA THR A 289 -4.10 9.94 -13.02
C THR A 289 -2.87 9.16 -13.48
N LEU A 290 -2.66 9.12 -14.79
CA LEU A 290 -1.33 9.20 -15.33
C LEU A 290 -0.55 10.31 -14.56
N GLN A 291 0.56 9.95 -13.85
CA GLN A 291 1.93 10.57 -13.84
C GLN A 291 2.52 10.66 -12.31
N THR A 292 3.73 11.21 -11.94
CA THR A 292 4.24 11.81 -10.64
C THR A 292 4.30 13.46 -10.40
N GLY A 293 3.55 14.49 -9.68
CA GLY A 293 3.11 15.14 -8.20
C GLY A 293 2.28 16.47 -7.79
N PHE A 294 2.60 17.78 -7.74
CA PHE A 294 1.56 18.83 -8.07
C PHE A 294 2.22 20.04 -8.84
N PRO A 295 1.48 20.98 -9.49
CA PRO A 295 2.02 21.85 -10.57
C PRO A 295 2.78 23.12 -10.16
N LEU A 296 3.67 23.64 -11.04
CA LEU A 296 4.12 25.06 -11.08
C LEU A 296 3.64 25.83 -12.35
N ILE A 297 3.43 27.14 -12.20
CA ILE A 297 2.18 27.79 -12.64
C ILE A 297 2.48 29.31 -12.36
N THR A 298 2.18 30.30 -13.22
CA THR A 298 2.45 31.78 -13.04
C THR A 298 1.52 32.69 -13.91
N VAL A 299 1.13 33.90 -13.46
CA VAL A 299 0.40 34.90 -14.29
C VAL A 299 1.04 36.29 -14.26
N THR A 300 1.29 36.87 -15.43
CA THR A 300 1.76 38.25 -15.58
C THR A 300 0.63 39.11 -16.13
N ARG A 301 0.27 40.17 -15.41
CA ARG A 301 -0.67 41.19 -15.87
C ARG A 301 0.07 42.26 -16.67
N ASN A 302 -0.45 42.63 -17.83
CA ASN A 302 -0.05 43.85 -18.53
C ASN A 302 -0.97 44.99 -18.07
N TYR A 303 -0.39 45.94 -17.34
CA TYR A 303 -1.13 47.03 -16.72
C TYR A 303 -1.46 48.18 -17.69
N ASP A 304 -0.83 48.23 -18.86
CA ASP A 304 -1.02 49.29 -19.86
C ASP A 304 -2.14 48.94 -20.86
N ASN A 305 -2.35 47.66 -21.17
CA ASN A 305 -3.36 47.18 -22.12
C ASN A 305 -4.41 46.21 -21.52
N GLY A 306 -4.32 45.89 -20.23
CA GLY A 306 -5.30 45.06 -19.51
C GLY A 306 -5.26 43.55 -19.82
N SER A 307 -4.35 43.09 -20.70
CA SER A 307 -4.21 41.67 -21.02
C SER A 307 -3.51 40.88 -19.90
N ILE A 308 -3.84 39.60 -19.76
CA ILE A 308 -3.36 38.76 -18.66
C ILE A 308 -2.78 37.44 -19.21
N THR A 309 -1.50 37.17 -18.95
CA THR A 309 -0.73 36.05 -19.53
C THR A 309 -0.41 35.01 -18.47
N LEU A 310 -0.73 33.73 -18.71
CA LEU A 310 -0.85 32.72 -17.63
C LEU A 310 0.16 31.53 -17.69
N THR A 311 1.48 31.74 -17.77
CA THR A 311 2.51 30.67 -17.98
C THR A 311 2.52 29.50 -16.97
N GLN A 312 3.23 28.41 -17.28
CA GLN A 312 3.45 27.27 -16.35
C GLN A 312 4.83 26.63 -16.39
N GLU A 313 5.21 25.96 -15.30
CA GLU A 313 6.48 25.26 -15.05
C GLU A 313 6.35 24.13 -13.96
N ARG A 314 7.43 23.53 -13.44
CA ARG A 314 7.41 22.37 -12.51
C ARG A 314 7.60 22.69 -11.02
N PHE A 315 6.60 22.43 -10.14
CA PHE A 315 6.73 22.79 -8.71
C PHE A 315 7.58 21.76 -8.01
N LEU A 316 8.76 22.21 -7.60
CA LEU A 316 9.71 21.45 -6.80
C LEU A 316 9.81 22.14 -5.44
N LEU A 317 9.62 21.39 -4.36
CA LEU A 317 9.82 21.88 -2.99
C LEU A 317 11.28 22.21 -2.68
N ARG A 318 12.22 21.60 -3.41
CA ARG A 318 13.66 21.87 -3.34
C ARG A 318 14.09 22.52 -4.66
N ASN A 319 14.52 23.77 -4.59
CA ASN A 319 14.85 24.55 -5.79
C ASN A 319 16.25 24.18 -6.29
N SER A 320 16.36 23.60 -7.48
CA SER A 320 17.67 23.32 -8.07
C SER A 320 18.30 24.59 -8.64
N GLY A 321 19.45 25.00 -8.09
CA GLY A 321 20.16 26.24 -8.45
C GLY A 321 20.70 26.27 -9.88
N THR A 322 20.59 25.17 -10.62
CA THR A 322 20.65 25.13 -12.08
C THR A 322 19.38 25.71 -12.67
N THR A 323 19.45 26.91 -13.25
CA THR A 323 18.43 27.38 -14.20
C THR A 323 18.47 26.50 -15.45
N VAL A 324 17.72 25.41 -15.42
CA VAL A 324 17.29 24.73 -16.65
C VAL A 324 16.51 25.76 -17.45
N THR A 325 16.73 25.79 -18.76
CA THR A 325 15.96 26.61 -19.69
C THR A 325 14.47 26.22 -19.62
N SER A 326 13.61 26.92 -20.35
CA SER A 326 12.21 26.52 -20.52
C SER A 326 12.14 25.28 -21.40
N GLU A 327 12.75 24.20 -20.90
CA GLU A 327 13.31 23.04 -21.59
C GLU A 327 13.42 21.87 -20.56
N ALA A 328 12.25 21.35 -20.13
CA ALA A 328 11.97 20.24 -19.18
C ALA A 328 10.95 19.21 -19.78
N GLU A 329 9.64 19.00 -19.52
CA GLU A 329 8.72 19.04 -18.34
C GLU A 329 7.54 18.03 -18.59
N PRO A 330 6.28 18.24 -18.14
CA PRO A 330 5.03 17.85 -18.82
C PRO A 330 4.13 19.07 -19.12
N LEU A 331 3.00 18.89 -19.81
CA LEU A 331 1.81 19.71 -19.57
C LEU A 331 0.60 18.82 -19.20
N TRP A 332 -0.57 19.43 -19.07
CA TRP A 332 -1.92 18.87 -18.82
C TRP A 332 -2.94 19.92 -19.40
N TRP A 333 -4.30 19.88 -19.32
CA TRP A 333 -5.25 20.87 -20.00
C TRP A 333 -5.47 22.41 -19.33
N VAL A 334 -6.39 23.24 -18.67
CA VAL A 334 -7.36 23.34 -17.49
C VAL A 334 -8.63 24.17 -17.69
N PRO A 335 -9.70 23.89 -16.90
CA PRO A 335 -10.71 24.88 -16.54
C PRO A 335 -10.18 26.16 -15.91
N ILE A 336 -9.86 27.17 -16.74
CA ILE A 336 -9.80 28.56 -16.28
C ILE A 336 -11.01 28.84 -15.41
N THR A 337 -10.73 29.22 -14.17
CA THR A 337 -11.68 29.88 -13.29
C THR A 337 -10.96 31.09 -12.70
N TYR A 338 -11.56 32.27 -12.82
CA TYR A 338 -10.99 33.53 -12.30
C TYR A 338 -12.09 34.49 -11.86
N THR A 339 -11.75 35.37 -10.93
CA THR A 339 -12.58 36.54 -10.61
C THR A 339 -11.73 37.71 -10.14
N SER A 340 -12.28 38.92 -10.14
CA SER A 340 -11.59 40.15 -9.73
C SER A 340 -12.28 40.86 -8.57
N GLU A 341 -11.60 41.84 -7.97
CA GLU A 341 -12.09 42.71 -6.89
C GLU A 341 -13.46 43.34 -7.17
N LYS A 342 -13.82 43.47 -8.46
CA LYS A 342 -15.09 44.03 -8.95
C LYS A 342 -16.14 42.99 -9.33
N GLN A 343 -15.74 41.73 -9.55
CA GLN A 343 -16.63 40.64 -9.97
C GLN A 343 -17.03 39.72 -8.82
N LEU A 344 -16.09 39.39 -7.91
CA LEU A 344 -16.27 38.58 -6.69
C LEU A 344 -17.08 37.28 -6.86
N ASN A 345 -17.13 36.72 -8.08
CA ASN A 345 -17.95 35.55 -8.39
C ASN A 345 -17.19 34.26 -8.11
N PHE A 346 -17.05 33.91 -6.84
CA PHE A 346 -16.45 32.65 -6.41
C PHE A 346 -17.38 31.44 -6.53
N ASN A 347 -18.61 31.59 -7.03
CA ASN A 347 -19.57 30.49 -7.14
C ASN A 347 -19.59 29.84 -8.53
N ASN A 348 -19.03 30.49 -9.56
CA ASN A 348 -18.89 29.88 -10.88
C ASN A 348 -17.54 29.14 -11.02
N THR A 349 -17.56 27.85 -10.72
CA THR A 349 -16.43 26.93 -10.87
C THR A 349 -16.35 26.29 -12.27
N GLN A 350 -17.21 26.68 -13.22
CA GLN A 350 -17.16 26.14 -14.57
C GLN A 350 -15.97 26.70 -15.38
N PRO A 351 -15.30 25.87 -16.22
CA PRO A 351 -14.29 26.32 -17.19
C PRO A 351 -14.77 27.50 -18.06
N THR A 352 -14.29 28.72 -17.79
CA THR A 352 -14.67 29.89 -18.60
C THR A 352 -13.84 29.98 -19.88
N LYS A 353 -12.51 29.82 -19.80
CA LYS A 353 -11.64 29.62 -20.97
C LYS A 353 -11.13 28.19 -21.03
N TRP A 354 -11.51 27.56 -22.13
CA TRP A 354 -11.01 26.29 -22.59
C TRP A 354 -9.64 26.50 -23.25
N MET A 355 -8.58 26.29 -22.47
CA MET A 355 -7.19 26.75 -22.62
C MET A 355 -6.30 26.03 -23.69
N LYS A 356 -6.84 25.49 -24.80
CA LYS A 356 -6.15 25.17 -26.10
C LYS A 356 -4.96 24.17 -26.10
N ALA A 357 -3.73 24.60 -26.34
CA ALA A 357 -2.61 23.78 -26.86
C ALA A 357 -1.17 24.38 -26.69
N GLU A 358 -0.78 24.82 -25.49
CA GLU A 358 0.27 25.86 -25.30
C GLU A 358 1.01 25.94 -23.93
N ARG A 359 2.32 26.25 -23.95
CA ARG A 359 3.05 26.79 -22.78
C ARG A 359 2.49 28.11 -22.25
N SER A 360 1.93 28.94 -23.14
CA SER A 360 1.28 30.19 -22.77
C SER A 360 0.09 30.56 -23.68
N ILE A 361 -0.82 31.35 -23.10
CA ILE A 361 -2.02 31.97 -23.66
C ILE A 361 -2.16 33.29 -22.94
N ILE A 362 -2.82 34.21 -23.64
CA ILE A 362 -3.18 35.53 -23.16
C ILE A 362 -4.71 35.56 -23.08
N LEU A 363 -5.24 35.90 -21.91
CA LEU A 363 -6.63 36.33 -21.77
C LEU A 363 -6.69 37.82 -22.09
N ASN A 364 -7.30 38.13 -23.23
CA ASN A 364 -7.67 39.48 -23.61
C ASN A 364 -9.06 39.83 -23.03
N ASP A 365 -9.43 41.11 -23.09
CA ASP A 365 -10.80 41.59 -22.91
C ASP A 365 -11.46 41.29 -21.54
N LEU A 366 -10.65 40.93 -20.53
CA LEU A 366 -11.12 40.61 -19.17
C LEU A 366 -11.71 41.79 -18.38
N ASN A 367 -11.46 43.03 -18.85
CA ASN A 367 -12.03 44.26 -18.29
C ASN A 367 -11.78 44.47 -16.78
N VAL A 368 -10.56 44.16 -16.33
CA VAL A 368 -10.08 44.36 -14.94
C VAL A 368 -9.16 45.57 -14.88
N SER A 369 -9.45 46.53 -13.99
CA SER A 369 -8.67 47.76 -13.84
C SER A 369 -7.22 47.48 -13.42
N PRO A 370 -6.24 48.32 -13.83
CA PRO A 370 -4.88 48.28 -13.29
C PRO A 370 -4.80 48.37 -11.75
N SER A 371 -5.82 48.95 -11.10
CA SER A 371 -5.91 49.11 -9.64
C SER A 371 -6.70 48.03 -8.90
N GLU A 372 -7.33 47.09 -9.61
CA GLU A 372 -8.13 45.99 -9.05
C GLU A 372 -7.30 44.71 -8.97
N TRP A 373 -7.43 43.89 -7.91
CA TRP A 373 -6.84 42.54 -7.91
C TRP A 373 -7.65 41.55 -8.77
N ILE A 374 -6.97 40.49 -9.23
CA ILE A 374 -7.58 39.28 -9.81
C ILE A 374 -7.09 38.03 -9.06
N LEU A 375 -7.93 36.99 -8.97
CA LEU A 375 -7.61 35.64 -8.48
C LEU A 375 -7.98 34.57 -9.52
N PHE A 376 -7.30 33.42 -9.47
CA PHE A 376 -7.56 32.22 -10.28
C PHE A 376 -7.77 30.99 -9.36
N ASN A 377 -8.21 29.86 -9.91
CA ASN A 377 -8.66 28.64 -9.20
C ASN A 377 -9.81 28.84 -8.22
N ILE A 378 -10.98 29.23 -8.71
CA ILE A 378 -12.13 29.44 -7.85
C ILE A 378 -12.44 28.16 -7.04
N GLN A 379 -12.48 28.31 -5.71
CA GLN A 379 -12.72 27.26 -4.71
C GLN A 379 -11.78 26.03 -4.78
N GLU A 380 -10.54 26.19 -5.26
CA GLU A 380 -9.58 25.08 -5.41
C GLU A 380 -10.14 23.87 -6.20
N THR A 381 -11.11 24.12 -7.10
CA THR A 381 -11.80 23.06 -7.86
C THR A 381 -10.95 22.47 -8.97
N GLY A 382 -9.88 23.16 -9.37
CA GLY A 382 -8.72 22.50 -9.95
C GLY A 382 -7.65 22.27 -8.90
N TYR A 383 -6.78 21.32 -9.18
CA TYR A 383 -5.69 20.88 -8.32
C TYR A 383 -4.48 21.87 -8.40
N TYR A 384 -4.66 23.13 -7.98
CA TYR A 384 -3.69 24.22 -8.17
C TYR A 384 -3.65 25.32 -7.09
N ARG A 385 -2.58 26.15 -7.04
CA ARG A 385 -2.45 27.36 -6.17
C ARG A 385 -2.86 28.58 -6.99
N VAL A 386 -2.36 29.74 -6.55
CA VAL A 386 -2.04 30.90 -7.34
C VAL A 386 -0.77 31.66 -6.81
N THR A 387 0.37 31.71 -7.56
CA THR A 387 1.56 32.59 -7.28
C THR A 387 1.54 33.96 -8.00
N TYR A 388 1.43 35.08 -7.28
CA TYR A 388 1.19 36.38 -7.91
C TYR A 388 2.43 37.11 -8.47
N ASP A 389 2.22 37.93 -9.49
CA ASP A 389 3.16 38.99 -9.85
C ASP A 389 3.17 40.04 -8.72
N ARG A 390 4.30 40.75 -8.51
CA ARG A 390 4.48 41.54 -7.28
C ARG A 390 3.40 42.62 -7.08
N ALA A 391 2.90 43.23 -8.16
CA ALA A 391 1.83 44.23 -8.07
C ALA A 391 0.50 43.59 -7.62
N ASN A 392 0.11 42.46 -8.22
CA ASN A 392 -1.11 41.76 -7.81
C ASN A 392 -0.98 41.06 -6.44
N TRP A 393 0.20 40.55 -6.05
CA TRP A 393 0.46 40.08 -4.67
C TRP A 393 0.19 41.20 -3.66
N GLN A 394 0.73 42.40 -3.90
CA GLN A 394 0.56 43.53 -3.00
C GLN A 394 -0.89 44.03 -2.95
N MET A 395 -1.66 43.94 -4.05
CA MET A 395 -3.10 44.21 -4.02
C MET A 395 -3.90 43.14 -3.25
N ILE A 396 -3.51 41.86 -3.32
CA ILE A 396 -4.10 40.79 -2.51
C ILE A 396 -3.76 40.95 -1.03
N ILE A 397 -2.49 41.16 -0.67
CA ILE A 397 -2.05 41.47 0.70
C ILE A 397 -2.85 42.65 1.25
N LYS A 398 -3.02 43.70 0.44
CA LYS A 398 -3.83 44.86 0.80
C LYS A 398 -5.30 44.50 1.04
N GLN A 399 -5.92 43.68 0.18
CA GLN A 399 -7.31 43.19 0.38
C GLN A 399 -7.44 42.33 1.64
N LEU A 400 -6.52 41.39 1.86
CA LEU A 400 -6.53 40.48 2.99
C LEU A 400 -6.38 41.23 4.33
N ASN A 401 -5.68 42.37 4.32
CA ASN A 401 -5.56 43.26 5.48
C ASN A 401 -6.61 44.40 5.51
N LYS A 402 -7.68 44.36 4.67
CA LYS A 402 -8.90 45.17 4.87
C LYS A 402 -9.89 44.42 5.77
N GLU A 403 -10.83 45.14 6.38
CA GLU A 403 -11.97 44.55 7.10
C GLU A 403 -12.82 43.61 6.22
N ASN A 404 -12.92 43.90 4.91
CA ASN A 404 -13.63 43.07 3.92
C ASN A 404 -12.77 41.96 3.29
N PHE A 405 -11.77 41.41 4.00
CA PHE A 405 -10.95 40.30 3.50
C PHE A 405 -11.76 39.06 3.09
N LYS A 406 -12.92 38.85 3.71
CA LYS A 406 -13.88 37.76 3.43
C LYS A 406 -14.58 37.88 2.06
N ASP A 407 -14.40 38.99 1.34
CA ASP A 407 -14.79 39.10 -0.07
C ASP A 407 -14.04 38.10 -0.96
N ILE A 408 -12.88 37.59 -0.51
CA ILE A 408 -12.19 36.43 -1.09
C ILE A 408 -12.69 35.16 -0.41
N SER A 409 -13.12 34.16 -1.19
CA SER A 409 -13.67 32.90 -0.65
C SER A 409 -12.72 32.19 0.32
N THR A 410 -13.24 31.57 1.37
CA THR A 410 -12.43 30.94 2.43
C THR A 410 -11.51 29.84 1.91
N ILE A 411 -11.93 29.08 0.89
CA ILE A 411 -11.06 28.11 0.22
C ILE A 411 -9.93 28.85 -0.51
N ASN A 412 -10.22 29.93 -1.27
CA ASN A 412 -9.18 30.71 -1.92
C ASN A 412 -8.25 31.45 -0.95
N ARG A 413 -8.70 31.81 0.26
CA ARG A 413 -7.79 32.34 1.30
C ARG A 413 -6.88 31.25 1.87
N ALA A 414 -7.39 30.04 2.09
CA ALA A 414 -6.61 28.87 2.48
C ALA A 414 -5.54 28.53 1.45
N GLN A 415 -5.97 28.49 0.19
CA GLN A 415 -5.12 28.41 -0.98
C GLN A 415 -3.99 29.45 -0.85
N LEU A 416 -4.28 30.75 -0.91
CA LEU A 416 -3.28 31.84 -0.88
C LEU A 416 -2.21 31.73 0.24
N ILE A 417 -2.52 31.12 1.38
CA ILE A 417 -1.57 30.85 2.48
C ILE A 417 -0.69 29.62 2.21
N ASP A 418 -1.28 28.44 1.99
CA ASP A 418 -0.54 27.21 1.63
C ASP A 418 0.35 27.48 0.42
N ASP A 419 -0.20 28.29 -0.48
CA ASP A 419 0.44 28.81 -1.66
C ASP A 419 1.71 29.57 -1.33
N ALA A 420 1.59 30.73 -0.67
CA ALA A 420 2.70 31.64 -0.42
C ALA A 420 3.80 31.01 0.44
N LEU A 421 3.45 30.22 1.45
CA LEU A 421 4.42 29.58 2.35
C LEU A 421 5.23 28.49 1.64
N ASN A 422 4.58 27.57 0.92
CA ASN A 422 5.31 26.54 0.19
C ASN A 422 6.06 27.10 -1.03
N LEU A 423 5.56 28.17 -1.65
CA LEU A 423 6.32 28.94 -2.66
C LEU A 423 7.61 29.53 -2.10
N ALA A 424 7.56 30.09 -0.88
CA ALA A 424 8.75 30.63 -0.23
C ALA A 424 9.71 29.52 0.21
N ARG A 425 9.19 28.38 0.69
CA ARG A 425 9.97 27.14 0.94
C ARG A 425 10.70 26.65 -0.32
N ALA A 426 10.03 26.72 -1.47
CA ALA A 426 10.60 26.43 -2.78
C ALA A 426 11.48 27.57 -3.35
N GLY A 427 11.74 28.66 -2.62
CA GLY A 427 12.51 29.80 -3.10
C GLY A 427 11.93 30.51 -4.33
N LYS A 428 10.64 30.30 -4.63
CA LYS A 428 9.89 30.89 -5.75
C LYS A 428 9.00 32.07 -5.33
N LEU A 429 8.99 32.40 -4.04
CA LEU A 429 8.46 33.65 -3.49
C LEU A 429 9.40 34.16 -2.40
N ASP A 430 9.49 35.48 -2.25
CA ASP A 430 10.22 36.08 -1.13
C ASP A 430 9.47 35.82 0.19
N TYR A 431 10.18 35.36 1.22
CA TYR A 431 9.57 35.09 2.54
C TYR A 431 8.90 36.33 3.15
N THR A 432 9.34 37.55 2.80
CA THR A 432 8.65 38.79 3.16
C THR A 432 7.22 38.80 2.63
N ILE A 433 7.00 38.42 1.36
CA ILE A 433 5.67 38.39 0.75
C ILE A 433 4.82 37.27 1.38
N ALA A 434 5.43 36.13 1.74
CA ALA A 434 4.74 35.06 2.45
C ALA A 434 4.31 35.49 3.87
N PHE A 435 5.16 36.19 4.62
CA PHE A 435 4.83 36.73 5.94
C PHE A 435 3.88 37.95 5.88
N ASP A 436 3.91 38.73 4.81
CA ASP A 436 2.93 39.78 4.51
C ASP A 436 1.55 39.18 4.17
N ILE A 437 1.49 38.03 3.50
CA ILE A 437 0.26 37.25 3.33
C ILE A 437 -0.22 36.73 4.68
N THR A 438 0.60 35.98 5.42
CA THR A 438 0.15 35.39 6.70
C THR A 438 -0.10 36.42 7.80
N SER A 439 0.32 37.68 7.63
CA SER A 439 0.01 38.78 8.57
C SER A 439 -1.49 38.98 8.81
N TYR A 440 -2.33 38.69 7.80
CA TYR A 440 -3.78 38.89 7.92
C TYR A 440 -4.44 37.87 8.87
N LEU A 441 -3.78 36.73 9.16
CA LEU A 441 -4.29 35.69 10.04
C LEU A 441 -4.62 36.19 11.45
N ALA A 442 -3.99 37.28 11.90
CA ALA A 442 -4.35 37.99 13.13
C ALA A 442 -5.83 38.45 13.19
N HIS A 443 -6.56 38.42 12.08
CA HIS A 443 -8.00 38.73 11.97
C HIS A 443 -8.82 37.56 11.40
N GLU A 444 -8.18 36.46 10.99
CA GLU A 444 -8.81 35.26 10.45
C GLU A 444 -9.26 34.32 11.56
N ILE A 445 -10.38 33.62 11.34
CA ILE A 445 -10.94 32.65 12.29
C ILE A 445 -11.42 31.34 11.62
N GLU A 446 -11.45 31.30 10.30
CA GLU A 446 -11.95 30.13 9.56
C GLU A 446 -10.87 29.06 9.38
N TYR A 447 -11.27 27.79 9.46
CA TYR A 447 -10.35 26.65 9.58
C TYR A 447 -9.38 26.49 8.42
N LEU A 448 -9.86 26.54 7.18
CA LEU A 448 -9.05 26.18 6.01
C LEU A 448 -7.80 27.10 5.89
N PRO A 449 -7.90 28.44 6.03
CA PRO A 449 -6.76 29.33 6.22
C PRO A 449 -5.77 28.93 7.32
N TRP A 450 -6.26 28.53 8.49
CA TRP A 450 -5.42 28.18 9.62
C TRP A 450 -4.72 26.83 9.45
N ASN A 451 -5.43 25.81 8.96
CA ASN A 451 -4.86 24.52 8.59
C ASN A 451 -3.78 24.67 7.50
N ALA A 452 -4.04 25.49 6.47
CA ALA A 452 -3.06 25.84 5.44
C ALA A 452 -1.82 26.55 6.00
N ALA A 453 -1.98 27.36 7.04
CA ALA A 453 -0.86 27.98 7.75
C ALA A 453 -0.04 26.94 8.53
N PHE A 454 -0.68 26.14 9.39
CA PHE A 454 0.02 25.20 10.29
C PHE A 454 0.88 24.18 9.54
N ASN A 455 0.30 23.44 8.57
CA ASN A 455 1.02 22.42 7.79
C ASN A 455 2.29 22.96 7.07
N ALA A 456 2.32 24.26 6.74
CA ALA A 456 3.47 24.89 6.10
C ALA A 456 4.38 25.65 7.08
N MET A 457 3.88 26.00 8.28
CA MET A 457 4.64 26.64 9.36
C MET A 457 5.38 25.63 10.24
N ASP A 458 4.97 24.36 10.33
CA ASP A 458 5.74 23.32 11.05
C ASP A 458 7.18 23.23 10.53
N TYR A 459 7.35 23.24 9.20
CA TYR A 459 8.67 23.31 8.56
C TYR A 459 9.47 24.57 8.97
N LEU A 460 8.81 25.71 9.17
CA LEU A 460 9.48 26.92 9.65
C LEU A 460 9.85 26.83 11.12
N ASN A 461 9.02 26.20 11.94
CA ASN A 461 9.32 25.91 13.34
C ASN A 461 10.59 25.05 13.45
N ASP A 462 10.61 23.89 12.79
CA ASP A 462 11.72 22.94 12.82
C ASP A 462 13.04 23.54 12.30
N MET A 463 12.97 24.34 11.23
CA MET A 463 14.14 25.00 10.66
C MET A 463 14.65 26.17 11.52
N LEU A 464 13.79 26.83 12.30
CA LEU A 464 14.15 28.02 13.08
C LEU A 464 14.46 27.73 14.55
N ILE A 465 14.00 26.62 15.14
CA ILE A 465 14.09 26.31 16.58
C ILE A 465 15.51 26.34 17.17
N LYS A 466 16.55 26.14 16.34
CA LYS A 466 17.97 26.22 16.74
C LYS A 466 18.66 27.53 16.33
N THR A 467 17.90 28.57 15.97
CA THR A 467 18.42 29.84 15.44
C THR A 467 18.12 31.02 16.37
N GLN A 468 18.94 32.08 16.29
CA GLN A 468 18.66 33.37 16.96
C GLN A 468 17.42 34.11 16.42
N GLY A 469 16.79 33.59 15.35
CA GLY A 469 15.51 34.08 14.84
C GLY A 469 14.29 33.52 15.56
N TYR A 470 14.44 32.44 16.34
CA TYR A 470 13.30 31.65 16.85
C TYR A 470 12.33 32.47 17.69
N ASP A 471 12.81 33.26 18.68
CA ASP A 471 11.91 34.09 19.50
C ASP A 471 11.11 35.11 18.69
N LYS A 472 11.66 35.60 17.58
CA LYS A 472 10.93 36.54 16.69
C LYS A 472 9.86 35.82 15.89
N PHE A 473 10.13 34.60 15.44
CA PHE A 473 9.12 33.73 14.81
C PHE A 473 8.03 33.33 15.81
N ARG A 474 8.39 32.86 17.00
CA ARG A 474 7.46 32.55 18.10
C ARG A 474 6.54 33.72 18.44
N LEU A 475 7.10 34.92 18.65
CA LEU A 475 6.31 36.13 18.94
C LEU A 475 5.42 36.55 17.76
N TYR A 476 5.83 36.31 16.52
CA TYR A 476 4.99 36.51 15.33
C TYR A 476 3.82 35.52 15.31
N ILE A 477 4.07 34.22 15.51
CA ILE A 477 3.03 33.18 15.54
C ILE A 477 2.01 33.42 16.67
N LEU A 478 2.47 33.70 17.90
CA LEU A 478 1.59 34.04 19.02
C LEU A 478 0.70 35.26 18.71
N LYS A 479 1.24 36.27 18.03
CA LYS A 479 0.47 37.45 17.61
C LYS A 479 -0.60 37.13 16.56
N LEU A 480 -0.37 36.16 15.67
CA LEU A 480 -1.41 35.71 14.74
C LEU A 480 -2.50 34.90 15.47
N LEU A 481 -2.10 34.02 16.40
CA LEU A 481 -3.00 33.12 17.10
C LEU A 481 -4.00 33.83 18.03
N ASP A 482 -3.58 34.93 18.69
CA ASP A 482 -4.34 35.64 19.73
C ASP A 482 -5.85 35.80 19.46
N ASN A 483 -6.22 36.27 18.26
CA ASN A 483 -7.62 36.50 17.89
C ASN A 483 -8.39 35.19 17.66
N VAL A 484 -7.86 34.26 16.86
CA VAL A 484 -8.57 32.98 16.60
C VAL A 484 -8.70 32.17 17.89
N TYR A 485 -7.66 32.16 18.72
CA TYR A 485 -7.62 31.51 20.02
C TYR A 485 -8.73 32.03 20.95
N LYS A 486 -8.91 33.36 21.05
CA LYS A 486 -10.01 33.98 21.83
C LYS A 486 -11.41 33.65 21.29
N GLN A 487 -11.54 33.41 19.99
CA GLN A 487 -12.81 33.12 19.33
C GLN A 487 -13.22 31.64 19.45
N VAL A 488 -12.27 30.71 19.30
CA VAL A 488 -12.53 29.27 19.50
C VAL A 488 -12.68 28.92 20.97
N GLY A 489 -11.78 29.42 21.83
CA GLY A 489 -11.71 29.08 23.27
C GLY A 489 -11.49 27.59 23.56
N PHE A 490 -11.35 27.26 24.85
CA PHE A 490 -10.97 25.91 25.31
C PHE A 490 -12.03 24.81 25.17
N ILE A 491 -13.32 25.15 25.02
CA ILE A 491 -14.43 24.21 25.26
C ILE A 491 -15.35 24.15 24.04
N ASP A 492 -15.58 22.93 23.53
CA ASP A 492 -16.58 22.61 22.52
C ASP A 492 -17.99 22.96 23.00
N LYS A 493 -18.72 23.74 22.21
CA LYS A 493 -20.12 24.09 22.48
C LYS A 493 -21.05 23.25 21.62
N VAL A 494 -22.19 22.85 22.18
CA VAL A 494 -23.23 22.11 21.44
C VAL A 494 -23.78 23.02 20.33
N GLY A 495 -23.47 22.68 19.07
CA GLY A 495 -23.81 23.49 17.90
C GLY A 495 -22.64 24.26 17.27
N ASP A 496 -21.42 24.17 17.81
CA ASP A 496 -20.22 24.67 17.12
C ASP A 496 -20.09 24.03 15.71
N PRO A 497 -19.80 24.82 14.65
CA PRO A 497 -19.48 24.27 13.34
C PRO A 497 -18.29 23.32 13.40
N GLN A 498 -18.33 22.25 12.58
CA GLN A 498 -17.26 21.25 12.48
C GLN A 498 -15.86 21.87 12.42
N LEU A 499 -15.72 22.84 11.52
CA LEU A 499 -14.47 23.51 11.24
C LEU A 499 -13.95 24.30 12.44
N THR A 500 -14.83 24.88 13.27
CA THR A 500 -14.47 25.56 14.52
C THR A 500 -13.86 24.61 15.54
N VAL A 501 -14.34 23.35 15.62
CA VAL A 501 -13.76 22.32 16.51
C VAL A 501 -12.37 21.89 16.04
N PHE A 502 -12.14 21.78 14.72
CA PHE A 502 -10.79 21.52 14.20
C PHE A 502 -9.85 22.72 14.41
N THR A 503 -10.30 23.96 14.09
CA THR A 503 -9.52 25.18 14.39
C THR A 503 -9.15 25.22 15.87
N ARG A 504 -10.07 24.87 16.77
CA ARG A 504 -9.82 24.81 18.22
C ARG A 504 -8.68 23.88 18.57
N ILE A 505 -8.69 22.63 18.09
CA ILE A 505 -7.64 21.65 18.38
C ILE A 505 -6.27 22.18 17.95
N ASP A 506 -6.15 22.61 16.68
CA ASP A 506 -4.86 23.01 16.12
C ASP A 506 -4.34 24.32 16.75
N VAL A 507 -5.21 25.31 16.96
CA VAL A 507 -4.87 26.58 17.62
C VAL A 507 -4.47 26.37 19.09
N LEU A 508 -5.14 25.49 19.83
CA LEU A 508 -4.75 25.19 21.21
C LEU A 508 -3.41 24.43 21.29
N ASN A 509 -3.17 23.48 20.38
CA ASN A 509 -1.88 22.78 20.27
C ASN A 509 -0.75 23.77 19.99
N TRP A 510 -0.93 24.65 19.00
CA TRP A 510 0.07 25.66 18.63
C TRP A 510 0.28 26.74 19.72
N ALA A 511 -0.79 27.20 20.38
CA ALA A 511 -0.69 28.15 21.49
C ALA A 511 0.02 27.55 22.71
N CYS A 512 -0.18 26.25 22.97
CA CYS A 512 0.55 25.50 23.99
C CYS A 512 2.04 25.40 23.64
N ASN A 513 2.38 24.91 22.44
CA ASN A 513 3.76 24.72 21.97
C ASN A 513 4.64 25.99 22.03
N PHE A 514 4.03 27.18 21.96
CA PHE A 514 4.74 28.46 21.99
C PHE A 514 4.65 29.24 23.32
N ASN A 515 4.05 28.65 24.36
CA ASN A 515 3.81 29.24 25.69
C ASN A 515 2.99 30.54 25.64
N HIS A 516 1.75 30.46 25.15
CA HIS A 516 0.77 31.56 25.20
C HIS A 516 0.33 31.88 26.65
N GLU A 517 0.01 33.15 26.95
CA GLU A 517 -0.11 33.67 28.32
C GLU A 517 -1.13 32.94 29.21
N ASP A 518 -2.29 32.56 28.66
CA ASP A 518 -3.32 31.78 29.38
C ASP A 518 -2.85 30.37 29.80
N PHE A 519 -1.84 29.81 29.14
CA PHE A 519 -1.21 28.53 29.52
C PHE A 519 -0.03 28.73 30.48
N SER A 520 0.37 29.98 30.78
CA SER A 520 1.59 30.27 31.56
C SER A 520 1.47 30.02 33.07
N THR A 521 0.39 29.39 33.53
CA THR A 521 0.29 28.81 34.87
C THR A 521 0.28 27.28 34.81
N ASN A 522 1.41 26.69 35.19
CA ASN A 522 1.67 25.25 35.34
C ASN A 522 1.87 24.45 34.02
N THR A 523 3.06 24.56 33.45
CA THR A 523 4.02 23.42 33.50
C THR A 523 5.45 23.94 33.39
N GLU A 524 6.36 23.40 34.21
CA GLU A 524 7.80 23.58 34.02
C GLU A 524 8.31 22.65 32.92
N THR A 525 9.47 22.98 32.35
CA THR A 525 10.09 22.27 31.23
C THR A 525 10.49 20.84 31.57
N ASP A 526 10.33 19.94 30.61
CA ASP A 526 11.34 18.91 30.39
C ASP A 526 11.54 18.65 28.88
N ILE A 527 12.80 18.57 28.44
CA ILE A 527 13.16 18.60 27.00
C ILE A 527 13.83 17.28 26.63
N PHE A 528 13.05 16.35 26.06
CA PHE A 528 13.62 15.14 25.45
C PHE A 528 14.17 15.45 24.06
N SER A 529 15.46 15.82 24.02
CA SER A 529 16.24 15.78 22.78
C SER A 529 16.48 14.32 22.38
N PRO A 530 16.18 13.89 21.13
CA PRO A 530 16.60 12.59 20.64
C PRO A 530 18.12 12.58 20.45
N THR A 531 18.85 12.13 21.47
CA THR A 531 20.26 11.78 21.31
C THR A 531 20.35 10.51 20.49
N ILE A 532 20.79 10.63 19.23
CA ILE A 532 21.17 9.47 18.39
C ILE A 532 22.11 8.59 19.22
N PRO A 533 21.75 7.32 19.50
CA PRO A 533 22.65 6.41 20.20
C PRO A 533 23.92 6.25 19.36
N THR A 534 25.07 6.54 19.95
CA THR A 534 26.33 6.13 19.34
C THR A 534 26.37 4.61 19.39
N LYS A 535 26.08 3.96 18.25
CA LYS A 535 26.17 2.49 18.07
C LYS A 535 27.46 2.02 18.72
N LYS A 536 27.35 1.29 19.83
CA LYS A 536 28.46 0.48 20.31
C LYS A 536 28.60 -0.66 19.34
N ASP A 537 29.81 -0.86 18.83
CA ASP A 537 30.20 -2.02 18.02
C ASP A 537 30.04 -3.31 18.86
N ILE A 538 28.82 -3.83 18.88
CA ILE A 538 28.38 -5.00 19.62
C ILE A 538 28.04 -6.04 18.58
N ASN A 539 28.99 -6.93 18.29
CA ASN A 539 28.74 -8.06 17.41
C ASN A 539 27.57 -8.91 17.96
N ILE A 540 26.48 -8.95 17.21
CA ILE A 540 25.20 -9.65 17.46
C ILE A 540 25.08 -10.98 16.71
N ARG A 541 26.09 -11.39 15.93
CA ARG A 541 26.06 -12.64 15.16
C ARG A 541 26.41 -13.85 16.04
N LEU A 542 25.73 -14.97 15.81
CA LEU A 542 25.91 -16.19 16.60
C LEU A 542 27.27 -16.87 16.35
N PRO A 543 28.01 -17.30 17.39
CA PRO A 543 29.31 -17.95 17.24
C PRO A 543 29.25 -19.25 16.41
N ARG A 544 29.90 -19.25 15.24
CA ARG A 544 29.92 -20.35 14.26
C ARG A 544 30.59 -21.66 14.71
N ASN A 545 30.98 -21.78 15.98
CA ASN A 545 31.58 -22.99 16.58
C ASN A 545 30.56 -24.12 16.78
N ILE A 546 29.27 -23.79 16.77
CA ILE A 546 28.14 -24.71 16.88
C ILE A 546 27.13 -24.35 15.79
N VAL A 547 26.60 -25.36 15.10
CA VAL A 547 25.48 -25.21 14.16
C VAL A 547 24.38 -26.23 14.48
N PRO A 548 23.10 -25.90 14.32
CA PRO A 548 22.01 -26.85 14.54
C PRO A 548 21.97 -27.92 13.43
N ASP A 549 21.44 -29.10 13.75
CA ASP A 549 21.11 -30.17 12.78
C ASP A 549 19.61 -30.52 12.81
N LEU A 550 19.03 -30.56 14.00
CA LEU A 550 17.64 -30.90 14.26
C LEU A 550 17.13 -30.19 15.52
N TYR A 551 15.97 -29.55 15.43
CA TYR A 551 15.15 -29.15 16.58
C TYR A 551 14.00 -30.15 16.76
N GLU A 552 13.83 -30.73 17.95
CA GLU A 552 12.59 -31.38 18.37
C GLU A 552 11.85 -30.44 19.33
N LEU A 553 10.77 -29.83 18.83
CA LEU A 553 10.02 -28.78 19.52
C LEU A 553 8.69 -29.34 20.02
N TRP A 554 8.33 -29.04 21.26
CA TRP A 554 7.10 -29.45 21.93
C TRP A 554 6.46 -28.22 22.56
N LEU A 555 5.30 -27.79 22.05
CA LEU A 555 4.60 -26.60 22.52
C LEU A 555 3.20 -26.94 23.05
N ILE A 556 2.84 -26.31 24.17
CA ILE A 556 1.52 -26.35 24.80
C ILE A 556 1.02 -24.91 24.90
N PRO A 557 0.45 -24.33 23.81
CA PRO A 557 -0.20 -23.03 23.87
C PRO A 557 -1.52 -23.12 24.63
N PHE A 558 -1.68 -22.27 25.64
CA PHE A 558 -2.97 -22.04 26.29
C PHE A 558 -3.65 -20.83 25.63
N ILE A 559 -4.91 -21.03 25.25
CA ILE A 559 -5.61 -20.19 24.29
C ILE A 559 -7.06 -19.97 24.73
N TRP A 560 -7.24 -19.32 25.88
CA TRP A 560 -8.55 -18.95 26.41
C TRP A 560 -8.44 -17.74 27.36
N GLU A 561 -9.55 -17.06 27.59
CA GLU A 561 -9.63 -15.85 28.41
C GLU A 561 -9.03 -16.05 29.81
N GLY A 562 -8.07 -15.19 30.17
CA GLY A 562 -7.31 -15.29 31.42
C GLY A 562 -6.04 -16.15 31.35
N ASN A 563 -5.80 -16.93 30.29
CA ASN A 563 -4.50 -17.59 30.09
C ASN A 563 -4.09 -17.66 28.61
N PHE A 564 -3.11 -16.83 28.25
CA PHE A 564 -2.44 -16.80 26.95
C PHE A 564 -0.95 -17.14 27.05
N THR A 565 -0.54 -17.90 28.07
CA THR A 565 0.83 -18.42 28.14
C THR A 565 1.00 -19.64 27.22
N PHE A 566 2.22 -19.91 26.79
CA PHE A 566 2.58 -21.19 26.17
C PHE A 566 3.75 -21.82 26.91
N HIS A 567 3.67 -23.12 27.17
CA HIS A 567 4.77 -23.89 27.73
C HIS A 567 5.53 -24.60 26.60
N GLY A 568 6.86 -24.53 26.62
CA GLY A 568 7.72 -25.16 25.62
C GLY A 568 8.77 -26.09 26.22
N GLU A 569 9.01 -27.21 25.53
CA GLU A 569 10.20 -28.06 25.71
C GLU A 569 10.88 -28.20 24.34
N ILE A 570 12.19 -28.00 24.26
CA ILE A 570 12.94 -28.11 23.01
C ILE A 570 14.23 -28.93 23.20
N LYS A 571 14.52 -29.80 22.23
CA LYS A 571 15.79 -30.54 22.11
C LYS A 571 16.47 -30.13 20.82
N ILE A 572 17.61 -29.46 20.92
CA ILE A 572 18.42 -29.03 19.78
C ILE A 572 19.59 -30.00 19.64
N LEU A 573 19.58 -30.84 18.62
CA LEU A 573 20.76 -31.58 18.19
C LEU A 573 21.67 -30.61 17.45
N VAL A 574 22.87 -30.41 17.97
CA VAL A 574 23.86 -29.47 17.45
C VAL A 574 25.16 -30.16 17.07
N ASN A 575 25.76 -29.71 15.96
CA ASN A 575 27.03 -30.16 15.44
C ASN A 575 28.12 -29.16 15.88
N VAL A 576 29.18 -29.65 16.53
CA VAL A 576 30.28 -28.80 16.99
C VAL A 576 31.37 -28.73 15.91
N THR A 577 31.46 -27.58 15.25
CA THR A 577 32.38 -27.33 14.13
C THR A 577 33.79 -27.05 14.61
N ASN A 578 33.96 -26.49 15.82
CA ASN A 578 35.22 -26.22 16.50
C ASN A 578 35.07 -26.45 18.01
N ASP A 579 36.14 -26.88 18.67
CA ASP A 579 36.20 -27.05 20.12
C ASP A 579 35.74 -25.78 20.87
N THR A 580 34.76 -25.91 21.77
CA THR A 580 34.09 -24.77 22.42
C THR A 580 33.64 -25.10 23.86
N ASN A 581 33.41 -24.07 24.67
CA ASN A 581 32.83 -24.17 26.02
C ASN A 581 31.51 -23.37 26.13
N ASN A 582 30.92 -22.98 24.99
CA ASN A 582 29.87 -22.00 24.90
C ASN A 582 28.80 -22.44 23.89
N VAL A 583 27.55 -22.50 24.35
CA VAL A 583 26.36 -22.55 23.49
C VAL A 583 25.66 -21.21 23.61
N THR A 584 25.38 -20.55 22.50
CA THR A 584 24.64 -19.28 22.45
C THR A 584 23.50 -19.44 21.46
N LEU A 585 22.31 -19.00 21.88
CA LEU A 585 21.05 -19.05 21.15
C LEU A 585 20.43 -17.64 21.21
N HIS A 586 19.58 -17.29 20.24
CA HIS A 586 18.65 -16.18 20.41
C HIS A 586 17.46 -16.60 21.30
N ALA A 587 17.00 -15.69 22.16
CA ALA A 587 15.77 -15.78 22.95
C ALA A 587 15.36 -14.39 23.46
N VAL A 588 14.11 -13.99 23.26
CA VAL A 588 13.53 -12.77 23.86
C VAL A 588 12.04 -13.03 24.19
N ASP A 589 11.48 -12.30 25.16
CA ASP A 589 10.10 -12.43 25.68
C ASP A 589 9.67 -13.82 26.20
N ILE A 590 10.60 -14.78 26.25
CA ILE A 590 10.42 -16.13 26.80
C ILE A 590 11.29 -16.36 28.02
N LYS A 591 10.70 -16.97 29.06
CA LYS A 591 11.38 -17.31 30.31
C LYS A 591 11.86 -18.76 30.27
N ILE A 592 13.17 -18.96 30.12
CA ILE A 592 13.81 -20.28 30.16
C ILE A 592 13.88 -20.79 31.61
N ASP A 593 13.63 -22.09 31.80
CA ASP A 593 13.88 -22.81 33.05
C ASP A 593 15.31 -23.34 33.08
N GLU A 594 16.22 -22.49 33.56
CA GLU A 594 17.64 -22.80 33.73
C GLU A 594 17.91 -24.02 34.62
N SER A 595 16.96 -24.42 35.49
CA SER A 595 17.10 -25.59 36.38
C SER A 595 16.84 -26.90 35.66
N PHE A 596 16.08 -26.87 34.55
CA PHE A 596 15.80 -28.02 33.71
C PHE A 596 16.85 -28.24 32.61
N THR A 597 17.58 -27.19 32.21
CA THR A 597 18.54 -27.24 31.10
C THR A 597 19.56 -28.37 31.25
N SER A 598 19.68 -29.24 30.25
CA SER A 598 20.73 -30.28 30.22
C SER A 598 21.34 -30.43 28.83
N ILE A 599 22.66 -30.69 28.78
CA ILE A 599 23.41 -30.91 27.55
C ILE A 599 24.05 -32.29 27.61
N ARG A 600 23.96 -33.08 26.53
CA ARG A 600 24.42 -34.48 26.50
C ARG A 600 25.08 -34.83 25.17
N GLU A 601 26.14 -35.64 25.18
CA GLU A 601 26.76 -36.16 23.94
C GLU A 601 25.82 -37.15 23.25
N TYR A 602 25.58 -36.95 21.95
CA TYR A 602 24.72 -37.80 21.14
C TYR A 602 25.49 -38.97 20.51
N SER A 603 24.85 -40.13 20.44
CA SER A 603 25.39 -41.36 19.85
C SER A 603 24.30 -42.10 19.08
N SER A 604 24.50 -42.28 17.78
CA SER A 604 23.52 -42.92 16.87
C SER A 604 23.32 -44.42 17.07
N ASN A 605 24.22 -45.08 17.83
CA ASN A 605 24.18 -46.53 18.06
C ASN A 605 23.47 -46.94 19.36
N ASP A 606 23.14 -46.02 20.26
CA ASP A 606 22.62 -46.38 21.58
C ASP A 606 21.10 -46.55 21.59
N LYS A 607 20.64 -47.77 21.27
CA LYS A 607 19.21 -48.16 21.39
C LYS A 607 18.73 -48.32 22.84
N SER A 608 19.56 -47.98 23.83
CA SER A 608 19.22 -47.94 25.26
C SER A 608 19.50 -46.54 25.83
N ASN A 609 18.54 -45.89 26.49
CA ASN A 609 18.67 -44.49 26.93
C ASN A 609 19.69 -44.25 28.08
N ASN A 610 20.61 -45.18 28.35
CA ASN A 610 21.33 -45.29 29.63
C ASN A 610 22.85 -45.03 29.56
N LYS A 611 23.46 -44.67 28.41
CA LYS A 611 24.91 -44.42 28.30
C LYS A 611 25.33 -43.12 27.58
N THR A 612 24.48 -42.10 27.54
CA THR A 612 24.87 -40.76 27.05
C THR A 612 25.66 -39.97 28.11
N THR A 613 26.76 -39.33 27.71
CA THR A 613 27.59 -38.52 28.62
C THR A 613 26.93 -37.17 28.85
N VAL A 614 26.58 -36.84 30.10
CA VAL A 614 26.06 -35.52 30.48
C VAL A 614 27.22 -34.52 30.54
N ILE A 615 27.04 -33.37 29.90
CA ILE A 615 27.99 -32.25 29.87
C ILE A 615 27.66 -31.33 31.05
N ARG A 616 28.68 -30.97 31.83
CA ARG A 616 28.50 -30.08 32.99
C ARG A 616 28.27 -28.65 32.51
N ILE A 617 27.09 -28.10 32.82
CA ILE A 617 26.84 -26.67 32.72
C ILE A 617 27.58 -25.96 33.87
N MET A 618 28.08 -24.76 33.61
CA MET A 618 28.86 -23.93 34.55
C MET A 618 28.16 -22.62 34.88
N GLU A 619 27.46 -22.04 33.90
CA GLU A 619 26.76 -20.76 33.98
C GLU A 619 25.65 -20.74 32.91
N GLN A 620 24.53 -20.09 33.22
CA GLN A 620 23.51 -19.67 32.26
C GLN A 620 23.26 -18.17 32.46
N LYS A 621 23.01 -17.44 31.37
CA LYS A 621 22.75 -16.00 31.41
C LYS A 621 21.99 -15.53 30.17
N ASN A 622 21.07 -14.58 30.35
CA ASN A 622 20.51 -13.77 29.27
C ASN A 622 21.37 -12.51 29.00
N ASP A 623 21.59 -12.19 27.74
CA ASP A 623 22.23 -10.96 27.25
C ASP A 623 21.19 -10.21 26.42
N THR A 624 20.50 -9.28 27.08
CA THR A 624 19.33 -8.53 26.55
C THR A 624 19.66 -7.74 25.30
N ASP A 625 20.83 -7.10 25.29
CA ASP A 625 21.28 -6.16 24.27
C ASP A 625 21.54 -6.89 22.93
N ARG A 626 21.81 -8.20 22.99
CA ARG A 626 21.94 -9.10 21.84
C ARG A 626 20.74 -10.04 21.63
N GLN A 627 19.73 -9.99 22.51
CA GLN A 627 18.65 -10.98 22.58
C GLN A 627 19.15 -12.43 22.67
N PHE A 628 20.26 -12.68 23.38
CA PHE A 628 20.86 -14.02 23.51
C PHE A 628 20.54 -14.70 24.84
N HIS A 629 20.42 -16.03 24.81
CA HIS A 629 20.65 -16.92 25.96
C HIS A 629 21.99 -17.64 25.80
N VAL A 630 22.84 -17.60 26.84
CA VAL A 630 24.23 -18.07 26.83
C VAL A 630 24.43 -19.14 27.89
N ILE A 631 24.87 -20.33 27.47
CA ILE A 631 25.11 -21.50 28.32
C ILE A 631 26.61 -21.86 28.27
N ARG A 632 27.31 -21.70 29.40
CA ARG A 632 28.72 -22.12 29.53
C ARG A 632 28.81 -23.56 30.00
N THR A 633 29.73 -24.32 29.42
CA THR A 633 29.81 -25.78 29.55
C THR A 633 31.24 -26.28 29.73
N SER A 634 31.38 -27.48 30.30
CA SER A 634 32.60 -28.28 30.13
C SER A 634 32.83 -28.60 28.64
N LYS A 635 34.08 -28.47 28.18
CA LYS A 635 34.48 -28.46 26.76
C LYS A 635 33.75 -29.48 25.86
N LEU A 636 32.99 -28.94 24.90
CA LEU A 636 32.44 -29.63 23.74
C LEU A 636 33.54 -29.82 22.67
N LYS A 637 33.49 -30.93 21.93
CA LYS A 637 34.56 -31.33 21.00
C LYS A 637 34.15 -31.24 19.53
N LYS A 638 35.07 -30.78 18.68
CA LYS A 638 34.93 -30.75 17.21
C LYS A 638 34.56 -32.13 16.65
N GLY A 639 33.60 -32.15 15.73
CA GLY A 639 33.11 -33.37 15.08
C GLY A 639 32.23 -34.26 15.97
N LYS A 640 31.83 -33.79 17.16
CA LYS A 640 30.80 -34.43 17.99
C LYS A 640 29.46 -33.71 17.87
N GLN A 641 28.40 -34.48 18.09
CA GLN A 641 27.03 -33.98 18.18
C GLN A 641 26.59 -33.97 19.65
N TYR A 642 25.79 -32.98 20.03
CA TYR A 642 25.24 -32.85 21.38
C TYR A 642 23.75 -32.51 21.30
N ILE A 643 22.96 -32.99 22.26
CA ILE A 643 21.58 -32.51 22.46
C ILE A 643 21.61 -31.44 23.55
N VAL A 644 21.12 -30.25 23.23
CA VAL A 644 20.79 -29.16 24.16
C VAL A 644 19.29 -29.26 24.47
N HIS A 645 18.92 -29.53 25.71
CA HIS A 645 17.53 -29.77 26.13
C HIS A 645 17.11 -28.68 27.11
N LEU A 646 16.08 -27.92 26.75
CA LEU A 646 15.60 -26.71 27.43
C LEU A 646 14.09 -26.79 27.69
N LYS A 647 13.63 -26.05 28.71
CA LYS A 647 12.22 -25.70 28.91
C LYS A 647 12.05 -24.20 29.02
N PHE A 648 10.89 -23.70 28.62
CA PHE A 648 10.57 -22.27 28.66
C PHE A 648 9.06 -22.03 28.77
N ILE A 649 8.70 -20.82 29.19
CA ILE A 649 7.33 -20.30 29.17
C ILE A 649 7.35 -18.96 28.46
N GLY A 650 6.49 -18.79 27.46
CA GLY A 650 6.25 -17.52 26.76
C GLY A 650 4.79 -17.07 26.88
N TYR A 651 4.47 -15.96 26.21
CA TYR A 651 3.15 -15.35 26.22
C TYR A 651 2.73 -14.99 24.79
N LEU A 652 1.51 -15.37 24.41
CA LEU A 652 0.95 -15.15 23.08
C LEU A 652 0.52 -13.68 22.97
N ASN A 653 1.41 -12.85 22.44
CA ASN A 653 1.22 -11.40 22.35
C ASN A 653 0.09 -11.02 21.36
N ASP A 654 -0.33 -9.75 21.34
CA ASP A 654 -1.26 -9.21 20.33
C ASP A 654 -0.62 -8.16 19.42
N ASP A 655 0.71 -8.15 19.39
CA ASP A 655 1.57 -7.26 18.61
C ASP A 655 1.88 -7.82 17.21
N LEU A 656 1.17 -8.88 16.79
CA LEU A 656 1.22 -9.55 15.47
C LEU A 656 2.54 -10.24 15.06
N HIS A 657 3.60 -10.14 15.85
CA HIS A 657 4.90 -10.77 15.61
C HIS A 657 5.24 -11.89 16.62
N GLY A 658 6.13 -12.82 16.27
CA GLY A 658 6.51 -13.95 17.12
C GLY A 658 5.45 -15.07 17.15
N PHE A 659 5.29 -15.76 18.27
CA PHE A 659 4.17 -16.68 18.48
C PHE A 659 3.05 -15.92 19.18
N TYR A 660 2.07 -15.49 18.39
CA TYR A 660 1.14 -14.44 18.75
C TYR A 660 -0.32 -14.90 18.64
N ARG A 661 -1.22 -13.92 18.77
CA ARG A 661 -2.66 -14.12 18.72
C ARG A 661 -3.39 -13.18 17.76
N SER A 662 -4.18 -13.76 16.86
CA SER A 662 -5.12 -13.05 15.96
C SER A 662 -6.56 -13.51 16.19
N SER A 663 -7.49 -12.57 16.22
CA SER A 663 -8.95 -12.59 16.42
C SER A 663 -9.83 -12.97 15.23
N TYR A 664 -10.91 -13.73 15.47
CA TYR A 664 -11.93 -14.01 14.45
C TYR A 664 -13.27 -14.44 15.05
N THR A 665 -14.39 -14.01 14.46
CA THR A 665 -15.69 -13.99 15.15
C THR A 665 -16.66 -15.08 14.68
N VAL A 666 -17.21 -15.91 15.59
CA VAL A 666 -18.16 -17.03 15.32
C VAL A 666 -19.13 -17.25 16.47
N ASP A 667 -20.42 -17.47 16.19
CA ASP A 667 -21.47 -17.93 17.12
C ASP A 667 -21.42 -17.30 18.52
N ASN A 668 -21.17 -16.00 18.56
CA ASN A 668 -20.94 -15.19 19.76
C ASN A 668 -19.63 -15.49 20.49
N GLN A 669 -19.14 -16.72 20.43
CA GLN A 669 -18.09 -17.25 21.28
C GLN A 669 -16.67 -16.96 20.79
N THR A 670 -15.90 -16.30 21.65
CA THR A 670 -14.50 -15.93 21.51
C THR A 670 -13.60 -17.12 21.11
N ARG A 671 -13.42 -17.33 19.79
CA ARG A 671 -12.58 -18.39 19.19
C ARG A 671 -11.10 -18.03 19.22
N TRP A 672 -10.28 -18.92 19.77
CA TRP A 672 -8.85 -18.66 19.95
C TRP A 672 -7.99 -19.35 18.85
N ILE A 673 -6.94 -18.66 18.35
CA ILE A 673 -6.01 -19.03 17.25
C ILE A 673 -4.56 -18.68 17.65
N ALA A 674 -3.74 -19.63 18.09
CA ALA A 674 -2.29 -19.36 18.21
C ALA A 674 -1.68 -19.43 16.81
N THR A 675 -0.90 -18.44 16.40
CA THR A 675 -0.28 -18.38 15.06
C THR A 675 1.08 -17.69 15.11
N THR A 676 1.87 -17.82 14.05
CA THR A 676 3.29 -17.43 14.01
C THR A 676 3.58 -16.45 12.88
N GLN A 677 4.35 -15.40 13.17
CA GLN A 677 5.05 -14.57 12.19
C GLN A 677 6.49 -14.39 12.67
N PHE A 678 7.48 -14.96 11.97
CA PHE A 678 8.86 -15.03 12.47
C PHE A 678 9.89 -14.28 11.64
N GLU A 679 9.53 -13.78 10.44
CA GLU A 679 10.42 -12.90 9.69
C GLU A 679 10.42 -11.47 10.29
N PRO A 680 11.57 -10.79 10.38
CA PRO A 680 12.93 -11.30 10.10
C PRO A 680 13.58 -12.04 11.27
N THR A 681 13.20 -11.73 12.51
CA THR A 681 13.96 -12.14 13.71
C THR A 681 13.09 -12.55 14.89
N ASP A 682 11.93 -13.16 14.64
CA ASP A 682 10.90 -13.33 15.65
C ASP A 682 10.64 -14.78 16.10
N ALA A 683 11.28 -15.77 15.46
CA ALA A 683 11.29 -17.16 15.96
C ALA A 683 11.85 -17.26 17.39
N ARG A 684 12.80 -16.38 17.75
CA ARG A 684 13.35 -16.24 19.11
C ARG A 684 12.35 -15.82 20.20
N ARG A 685 11.16 -15.30 19.82
CA ARG A 685 10.02 -15.06 20.74
C ARG A 685 9.12 -16.27 20.91
N ALA A 686 9.28 -17.29 20.06
CA ALA A 686 8.52 -18.54 20.14
C ALA A 686 9.30 -19.67 20.81
N PHE A 687 10.62 -19.78 20.57
CA PHE A 687 11.48 -20.78 21.18
C PHE A 687 12.97 -20.39 21.11
N PRO A 688 13.82 -20.83 22.05
CA PRO A 688 15.26 -20.54 22.01
C PRO A 688 15.92 -21.24 20.83
N CYS A 689 16.55 -20.50 19.92
CA CYS A 689 17.07 -21.06 18.66
C CYS A 689 18.26 -20.30 18.07
N PHE A 690 18.93 -20.92 17.10
CA PHE A 690 19.99 -20.30 16.29
C PHE A 690 19.36 -19.42 15.21
N ASP A 691 18.73 -18.32 15.62
CA ASP A 691 17.85 -17.51 14.77
C ASP A 691 18.61 -16.60 13.76
N GLU A 692 19.21 -17.22 12.74
CA GLU A 692 19.78 -16.57 11.55
C GLU A 692 19.47 -17.40 10.29
N PRO A 693 19.20 -16.78 9.12
CA PRO A 693 18.72 -17.50 7.94
C PRO A 693 19.70 -18.59 7.43
N ALA A 694 21.02 -18.39 7.53
CA ALA A 694 22.02 -19.38 7.15
C ALA A 694 22.06 -20.64 8.04
N LEU A 695 21.55 -20.59 9.28
CA LEU A 695 21.70 -21.68 10.27
C LEU A 695 20.59 -22.72 10.14
N LYS A 696 20.39 -23.20 8.90
CA LYS A 696 19.35 -24.16 8.53
C LYS A 696 19.43 -25.46 9.33
N ALA A 697 18.29 -25.95 9.78
CA ALA A 697 18.15 -27.20 10.51
C ALA A 697 16.85 -27.94 10.14
N LYS A 698 16.77 -29.22 10.53
CA LYS A 698 15.52 -29.98 10.44
C LYS A 698 14.65 -29.63 11.64
N PHE A 699 13.33 -29.66 11.50
CA PHE A 699 12.38 -29.41 12.58
C PHE A 699 11.43 -30.60 12.73
N GLN A 700 11.30 -31.09 13.96
CA GLN A 700 10.37 -32.13 14.39
C GLN A 700 9.41 -31.49 15.40
N ILE A 701 8.34 -30.91 14.89
CA ILE A 701 7.38 -30.11 15.67
C ILE A 701 6.32 -31.03 16.27
N ASN A 702 5.89 -30.71 17.48
CA ASN A 702 4.84 -31.39 18.25
C ASN A 702 4.04 -30.31 18.96
N ILE A 703 2.72 -30.35 18.84
CA ILE A 703 1.83 -29.31 19.38
C ILE A 703 0.73 -29.99 20.19
N ALA A 704 0.65 -29.66 21.48
CA ALA A 704 -0.48 -30.05 22.30
C ALA A 704 -1.58 -29.00 22.16
N ARG A 705 -2.74 -29.43 21.70
CA ARG A 705 -3.90 -28.57 21.46
C ARG A 705 -5.15 -29.15 22.12
N PRO A 706 -6.21 -28.33 22.32
CA PRO A 706 -7.54 -28.84 22.64
C PRO A 706 -8.00 -29.90 21.62
N GLN A 707 -8.67 -30.95 22.09
CA GLN A 707 -9.14 -32.06 21.25
C GLN A 707 -10.08 -31.62 20.12
N ASN A 708 -10.89 -30.59 20.36
CA ASN A 708 -11.86 -29.99 19.42
C ASN A 708 -11.23 -29.01 18.40
N MET A 709 -9.97 -28.64 18.57
CA MET A 709 -9.24 -27.76 17.65
C MET A 709 -8.38 -28.56 16.67
N THR A 710 -7.89 -27.94 15.61
CA THR A 710 -6.86 -28.48 14.72
C THR A 710 -5.55 -27.73 14.95
N SER A 711 -4.42 -28.38 14.70
CA SER A 711 -3.16 -27.67 14.46
C SER A 711 -2.58 -28.03 13.10
N ILE A 712 -1.80 -27.12 12.53
CA ILE A 712 -0.99 -27.32 11.33
C ILE A 712 0.41 -26.73 11.55
N SER A 713 1.38 -27.19 10.76
CA SER A 713 2.77 -26.74 10.75
C SER A 713 3.38 -27.01 9.37
N ASN A 714 4.64 -26.62 9.11
CA ASN A 714 5.34 -26.76 7.81
C ASN A 714 5.21 -28.14 7.14
N MET A 715 5.19 -29.23 7.93
CA MET A 715 5.17 -30.61 7.44
C MET A 715 3.79 -31.28 7.58
N PRO A 716 3.54 -32.45 6.98
CA PRO A 716 2.36 -33.26 7.28
C PRO A 716 2.29 -33.65 8.75
N LYS A 717 1.06 -33.83 9.26
CA LYS A 717 0.81 -34.44 10.56
C LYS A 717 0.81 -35.96 10.45
N LYS A 718 1.44 -36.64 11.41
CA LYS A 718 1.39 -38.10 11.60
C LYS A 718 -0.01 -38.52 12.02
N GLU A 719 -0.52 -39.62 11.46
CA GLU A 719 -1.92 -40.04 11.60
C GLU A 719 -2.38 -40.21 13.06
N LYS A 720 -1.47 -40.66 13.94
CA LYS A 720 -1.77 -40.96 15.34
C LYS A 720 -1.39 -39.80 16.26
N THR A 721 -2.40 -39.18 16.87
CA THR A 721 -2.24 -38.30 18.03
C THR A 721 -1.94 -39.11 19.30
N THR A 722 -1.41 -38.45 20.33
CA THR A 722 -1.27 -39.04 21.67
C THR A 722 -1.90 -38.14 22.75
N PRO A 723 -2.45 -38.69 23.85
CA PRO A 723 -2.94 -37.87 24.96
C PRO A 723 -1.79 -37.04 25.58
N LEU A 724 -2.07 -35.80 25.97
CA LEU A 724 -1.17 -35.06 26.85
C LEU A 724 -1.35 -35.60 28.28
N PRO A 725 -0.31 -36.11 28.96
CA PRO A 725 -0.41 -36.47 30.38
C PRO A 725 -0.90 -35.30 31.22
N ASP A 726 -1.64 -35.60 32.29
CA ASP A 726 -2.19 -34.66 33.27
C ASP A 726 -3.22 -33.62 32.75
N ILE A 727 -3.41 -33.48 31.42
CA ILE A 727 -4.40 -32.58 30.81
C ILE A 727 -5.28 -33.36 29.81
N ASN A 728 -6.29 -34.06 30.34
CA ASN A 728 -7.19 -34.96 29.59
C ASN A 728 -8.00 -34.31 28.45
N THR A 729 -8.05 -32.98 28.36
CA THR A 729 -8.72 -32.22 27.27
C THR A 729 -7.80 -31.91 26.08
N TYR A 730 -6.50 -32.19 26.21
CA TYR A 730 -5.48 -31.89 25.21
C TYR A 730 -4.93 -33.17 24.56
N VAL A 731 -4.48 -33.05 23.32
CA VAL A 731 -3.77 -34.10 22.56
C VAL A 731 -2.58 -33.51 21.81
N TRP A 732 -1.50 -34.28 21.74
CA TRP A 732 -0.36 -34.01 20.86
C TRP A 732 -0.71 -34.37 19.41
N ASP A 733 -0.65 -33.36 18.55
CA ASP A 733 -0.40 -33.51 17.12
C ASP A 733 1.13 -33.60 16.92
N HIS A 734 1.60 -34.66 16.24
CA HIS A 734 3.02 -34.85 15.91
C HIS A 734 3.25 -34.64 14.41
N TYR A 735 4.23 -33.83 14.02
CA TYR A 735 4.52 -33.58 12.60
C TYR A 735 5.60 -34.51 12.06
N GLU A 736 5.69 -34.64 10.74
CA GLU A 736 6.88 -35.18 10.10
C GLU A 736 8.07 -34.24 10.23
N ARG A 737 9.28 -34.82 10.14
CA ARG A 737 10.53 -34.05 10.25
C ARG A 737 10.77 -33.28 8.95
N SER A 738 11.01 -31.97 9.05
CA SER A 738 11.27 -31.13 7.88
C SER A 738 12.61 -31.45 7.20
N VAL A 739 12.74 -30.98 5.96
CA VAL A 739 14.03 -30.74 5.32
C VAL A 739 14.82 -29.65 6.09
N PRO A 740 16.14 -29.50 5.88
CA PRO A 740 16.90 -28.39 6.46
C PRO A 740 16.35 -27.04 5.99
N MET A 741 15.85 -26.23 6.92
CA MET A 741 15.22 -24.93 6.67
C MET A 741 15.61 -23.90 7.75
N SER A 742 15.36 -22.63 7.46
CA SER A 742 15.69 -21.51 8.35
C SER A 742 14.66 -21.34 9.47
N THR A 743 15.03 -20.66 10.56
CA THR A 743 14.15 -20.44 11.72
C THR A 743 12.96 -19.54 11.42
N TYR A 744 13.17 -18.48 10.63
CA TYR A 744 12.13 -17.53 10.22
C TYR A 744 10.99 -18.19 9.40
N LEU A 745 11.28 -19.34 8.79
CA LEU A 745 10.34 -20.14 7.99
C LEU A 745 9.56 -21.19 8.79
N VAL A 746 9.79 -21.29 10.10
CA VAL A 746 9.05 -22.21 10.96
C VAL A 746 7.66 -21.63 11.20
N ALA A 747 6.62 -22.36 10.81
CA ALA A 747 5.24 -21.96 11.09
C ALA A 747 4.48 -23.05 11.82
N PHE A 748 3.62 -22.62 12.75
CA PHE A 748 2.64 -23.49 13.39
C PHE A 748 1.43 -22.70 13.88
N ILE A 749 0.25 -23.28 13.64
CA ILE A 749 -1.04 -22.62 13.91
C ILE A 749 -1.94 -23.60 14.65
N VAL A 750 -2.62 -23.13 15.70
CA VAL A 750 -3.62 -23.89 16.48
C VAL A 750 -4.93 -23.14 16.45
N PHE A 751 -5.96 -23.72 15.83
CA PHE A 751 -7.19 -23.05 15.45
C PHE A 751 -8.40 -24.00 15.40
N ASP A 752 -9.60 -23.50 15.15
CA ASP A 752 -10.79 -24.28 14.76
C ASP A 752 -11.13 -24.07 13.26
N PHE A 753 -10.09 -23.98 12.43
CA PHE A 753 -10.17 -23.77 10.98
C PHE A 753 -10.57 -25.04 10.20
N ASN A 754 -11.36 -24.87 9.14
CA ASN A 754 -11.61 -25.88 8.10
C ASN A 754 -10.43 -25.98 7.10
N VAL A 755 -10.50 -26.96 6.18
CA VAL A 755 -9.54 -27.16 5.07
C VAL A 755 -10.24 -27.49 3.73
N ARG A 756 -9.81 -26.88 2.62
CA ARG A 756 -10.02 -27.42 1.25
C ARG A 756 -8.72 -27.89 0.64
N LYS A 757 -8.79 -28.82 -0.31
CA LYS A 757 -7.66 -29.62 -0.80
C LYS A 757 -7.75 -29.84 -2.30
N SER A 758 -6.59 -29.94 -2.96
CA SER A 758 -6.46 -30.39 -4.35
C SER A 758 -7.07 -31.77 -4.55
N LYS A 759 -7.25 -32.18 -5.81
CA LYS A 759 -7.71 -33.53 -6.16
C LYS A 759 -6.79 -34.61 -5.58
N ASP A 760 -5.49 -34.30 -5.50
CA ASP A 760 -4.43 -35.18 -5.01
C ASP A 760 -4.21 -35.05 -3.49
N GLY A 761 -4.86 -34.07 -2.84
CA GLY A 761 -4.91 -33.88 -1.39
C GLY A 761 -3.70 -33.19 -0.75
N ASP A 762 -2.69 -32.86 -1.56
CA ASP A 762 -1.36 -32.35 -1.21
C ASP A 762 -1.31 -30.83 -1.02
N PHE A 763 -1.92 -30.07 -1.94
CA PHE A 763 -2.10 -28.63 -1.85
C PHE A 763 -3.41 -28.34 -1.12
N ARG A 764 -3.37 -27.51 -0.09
CA ARG A 764 -4.50 -27.28 0.83
C ARG A 764 -4.54 -25.82 1.26
N VAL A 765 -5.74 -25.31 1.50
CA VAL A 765 -5.92 -23.96 2.07
C VAL A 765 -6.79 -24.05 3.33
N TRP A 766 -6.34 -23.37 4.37
CA TRP A 766 -6.81 -23.41 5.75
C TRP A 766 -7.29 -22.05 6.22
N ALA A 767 -8.36 -22.11 6.99
CA ALA A 767 -9.22 -20.96 7.16
C ALA A 767 -10.30 -21.28 8.24
N ARG A 768 -10.55 -20.42 9.25
CA ARG A 768 -11.70 -20.19 10.24
C ARG A 768 -13.00 -21.09 10.18
N HIS A 769 -14.24 -20.61 10.45
CA HIS A 769 -15.47 -21.31 9.97
C HIS A 769 -16.45 -20.40 9.21
N ASP A 770 -15.92 -19.32 8.62
CA ASP A 770 -16.58 -18.48 7.63
C ASP A 770 -16.16 -18.65 6.14
N ALA A 771 -14.87 -18.85 5.72
CA ALA A 771 -14.23 -19.18 4.39
C ALA A 771 -13.38 -20.50 3.97
N ILE A 772 -13.93 -21.70 3.61
CA ILE A 772 -13.42 -22.94 2.94
C ILE A 772 -14.01 -23.37 1.54
N ALA A 773 -15.00 -22.68 0.96
CA ALA A 773 -15.59 -22.54 -0.40
C ALA A 773 -15.47 -21.34 -1.51
N GLN A 774 -14.81 -20.14 -1.77
CA GLN A 774 -13.74 -19.02 -1.58
C GLN A 774 -12.22 -19.16 -2.00
N THR A 775 -11.21 -18.98 -1.11
CA THR A 775 -9.81 -19.52 -1.15
C THR A 775 -9.39 -20.62 -2.18
N GLU A 776 -10.26 -21.47 -2.71
CA GLU A 776 -9.91 -22.54 -3.65
C GLU A 776 -9.92 -22.09 -5.12
N TYR A 777 -10.19 -20.83 -5.45
CA TYR A 777 -9.53 -20.29 -6.65
C TYR A 777 -8.00 -20.34 -6.49
N SER A 778 -7.51 -19.96 -5.32
CA SER A 778 -6.10 -20.03 -4.91
C SER A 778 -5.62 -21.49 -4.88
N LEU A 779 -6.53 -22.46 -4.71
CA LEU A 779 -6.32 -23.90 -4.94
C LEU A 779 -6.59 -24.36 -6.39
N SER A 780 -7.18 -23.52 -7.24
CA SER A 780 -7.41 -23.78 -8.68
C SER A 780 -6.22 -23.30 -9.50
N ILE A 781 -5.51 -22.25 -9.06
CA ILE A 781 -4.25 -21.81 -9.64
C ILE A 781 -3.03 -22.21 -8.84
N GLY A 782 -3.06 -22.28 -7.52
CA GLY A 782 -1.89 -22.59 -6.70
C GLY A 782 -1.21 -23.91 -7.10
N PRO A 783 -1.94 -25.03 -7.27
CA PRO A 783 -1.39 -26.26 -7.83
C PRO A 783 -0.86 -26.11 -9.26
N LYS A 784 -1.45 -25.24 -10.09
CA LYS A 784 -0.99 -24.97 -11.47
C LYS A 784 0.27 -24.11 -11.50
N MET A 785 0.37 -23.11 -10.62
CA MET A 785 1.54 -22.25 -10.42
C MET A 785 2.69 -23.04 -9.82
N LEU A 786 2.43 -23.83 -8.77
CA LEU A 786 3.41 -24.74 -8.17
C LEU A 786 3.92 -25.74 -9.23
N LYS A 787 3.01 -26.39 -9.97
CA LYS A 787 3.36 -27.29 -11.08
C LYS A 787 4.15 -26.57 -12.18
N PHE A 788 3.78 -25.34 -12.53
CA PHE A 788 4.52 -24.51 -13.47
C PHE A 788 5.93 -24.20 -12.96
N TYR A 789 6.10 -23.82 -11.69
CA TYR A 789 7.42 -23.57 -11.11
C TYR A 789 8.28 -24.83 -11.06
N GLU A 790 7.72 -26.00 -10.76
CA GLU A 790 8.45 -27.28 -10.93
C GLU A 790 8.95 -27.46 -12.38
N ASP A 791 8.09 -27.19 -13.36
CA ASP A 791 8.39 -27.37 -14.79
C ASP A 791 9.22 -26.23 -15.38
N TYR A 792 9.28 -25.07 -14.74
CA TYR A 792 10.07 -23.90 -15.15
C TYR A 792 11.48 -24.00 -14.57
N PHE A 793 11.60 -24.12 -13.24
CA PHE A 793 12.88 -24.28 -12.54
C PHE A 793 13.52 -25.67 -12.73
N LYS A 794 12.77 -26.66 -13.26
CA LYS A 794 13.16 -28.08 -13.42
C LYS A 794 13.49 -28.78 -12.09
N ILE A 795 13.04 -28.21 -10.97
CA ILE A 795 13.23 -28.70 -9.61
C ILE A 795 11.85 -28.91 -9.01
N LYS A 796 11.50 -30.15 -8.66
CA LYS A 796 10.22 -30.45 -8.02
C LYS A 796 10.07 -29.73 -6.68
N TYR A 797 8.82 -29.44 -6.30
CA TYR A 797 8.52 -28.91 -4.98
C TYR A 797 8.92 -29.96 -3.91
N PRO A 798 9.78 -29.62 -2.93
CA PRO A 798 10.48 -30.63 -2.14
C PRO A 798 9.71 -31.16 -0.93
N LEU A 799 8.56 -30.58 -0.58
CA LEU A 799 7.74 -31.02 0.55
C LEU A 799 6.52 -31.84 0.06
N PRO A 800 6.05 -32.82 0.85
CA PRO A 800 4.92 -33.68 0.46
C PRO A 800 3.53 -33.01 0.55
N LYS A 801 3.45 -31.72 0.92
CA LYS A 801 2.21 -30.92 0.95
C LYS A 801 2.53 -29.43 0.85
N MET A 802 1.54 -28.65 0.42
CA MET A 802 1.51 -27.20 0.57
C MET A 802 0.26 -26.83 1.37
N ASP A 803 0.43 -26.17 2.51
CA ASP A 803 -0.65 -25.48 3.21
C ASP A 803 -0.56 -23.98 2.94
N ILE A 804 -1.71 -23.36 2.79
CA ILE A 804 -1.91 -21.91 2.89
C ILE A 804 -2.82 -21.66 4.09
N ALA A 805 -2.57 -20.63 4.89
CA ALA A 805 -3.46 -20.22 5.96
C ALA A 805 -3.80 -18.73 5.87
N ALA A 806 -5.08 -18.42 5.69
CA ALA A 806 -5.56 -17.03 5.70
C ALA A 806 -5.95 -16.61 7.12
N LEU A 807 -5.31 -15.54 7.61
CA LEU A 807 -5.34 -15.06 8.97
C LEU A 807 -6.02 -13.68 9.07
N PRO A 808 -7.05 -13.52 9.93
CA PRO A 808 -7.84 -12.28 10.00
C PRO A 808 -7.07 -11.06 10.54
N ASP A 809 -6.11 -11.25 11.46
CA ASP A 809 -5.13 -10.21 11.84
C ASP A 809 -3.72 -10.73 11.56
N PHE A 810 -3.07 -10.07 10.61
CA PHE A 810 -1.74 -10.41 10.13
C PHE A 810 -1.09 -9.12 9.65
N GLU A 811 0.09 -8.79 10.17
CA GLU A 811 0.72 -7.48 9.97
C GLU A 811 1.22 -7.29 8.53
N ALA A 812 1.90 -8.30 7.98
CA ALA A 812 2.30 -8.31 6.57
C ALA A 812 1.09 -8.57 5.63
N GLY A 813 1.34 -8.55 4.32
CA GLY A 813 0.36 -9.02 3.33
C GLY A 813 0.35 -10.56 3.25
N ALA A 814 1.54 -11.14 3.17
CA ALA A 814 1.83 -12.58 3.08
C ALA A 814 3.15 -12.92 3.80
N MET A 815 3.53 -14.19 3.81
CA MET A 815 4.76 -14.74 4.41
C MET A 815 4.93 -16.20 3.94
N GLU A 816 6.12 -16.58 3.50
CA GLU A 816 6.29 -17.74 2.63
C GLU A 816 6.40 -19.09 3.35
N ASN A 817 6.24 -19.11 4.68
CA ASN A 817 6.78 -20.14 5.59
C ASN A 817 6.69 -21.55 4.99
N TRP A 818 7.80 -22.29 4.92
CA TRP A 818 7.92 -23.41 3.97
C TRP A 818 6.81 -24.45 4.09
N GLY A 819 5.95 -24.54 3.08
CA GLY A 819 4.80 -25.43 3.04
C GLY A 819 3.63 -25.07 3.97
N LEU A 820 3.65 -23.91 4.62
CA LEU A 820 2.58 -23.29 5.41
C LEU A 820 2.61 -21.77 5.22
N MET A 821 2.31 -21.32 4.01
CA MET A 821 2.33 -19.89 3.66
C MET A 821 1.18 -19.19 4.39
N THR A 822 1.46 -18.10 5.10
CA THR A 822 0.45 -17.33 5.84
C THR A 822 0.14 -16.03 5.13
N PHE A 823 -1.12 -15.62 5.13
CA PHE A 823 -1.57 -14.40 4.48
C PHE A 823 -2.55 -13.66 5.38
N ARG A 824 -2.59 -12.34 5.29
CA ARG A 824 -3.77 -11.59 5.74
C ARG A 824 -4.97 -12.07 4.91
N GLU A 825 -6.17 -12.10 5.50
CA GLU A 825 -7.37 -12.53 4.74
C GLU A 825 -7.46 -11.77 3.39
N THR A 826 -7.18 -10.45 3.33
CA THR A 826 -7.12 -9.63 2.09
C THR A 826 -6.18 -10.11 0.96
N GLY A 827 -5.17 -10.94 1.26
CA GLY A 827 -4.06 -11.26 0.34
C GLY A 827 -4.16 -12.57 -0.44
N ILE A 828 -5.04 -13.52 -0.08
CA ILE A 828 -5.06 -14.87 -0.70
C ILE A 828 -6.45 -15.41 -1.07
N LEU A 829 -7.48 -14.65 -0.75
CA LEU A 829 -8.85 -15.09 -0.71
C LEU A 829 -9.61 -14.50 -1.92
N TYR A 830 -10.28 -15.34 -2.72
CA TYR A 830 -10.90 -15.02 -4.01
C TYR A 830 -12.40 -15.48 -4.17
N GLN A 831 -13.23 -14.82 -5.00
CA GLN A 831 -14.72 -14.75 -4.93
C GLN A 831 -15.49 -14.50 -6.26
N LYS A 832 -16.56 -15.25 -6.59
CA LYS A 832 -17.17 -15.46 -7.95
C LYS A 832 -17.46 -14.17 -8.76
N GLU A 833 -17.63 -14.23 -10.09
CA GLU A 833 -17.86 -13.01 -10.92
C GLU A 833 -19.11 -12.29 -10.48
N GLU A 834 -20.19 -13.06 -10.43
CA GLU A 834 -21.52 -12.56 -10.15
C GLU A 834 -22.04 -13.14 -8.82
N ASP A 835 -21.20 -13.88 -8.08
CA ASP A 835 -21.18 -13.86 -6.62
C ASP A 835 -20.04 -12.94 -6.06
N GLY A 836 -19.71 -11.80 -6.69
CA GLY A 836 -18.46 -11.05 -6.43
C GLY A 836 -18.52 -9.78 -5.56
N ILE A 837 -17.48 -9.52 -4.78
CA ILE A 837 -17.13 -8.17 -4.26
C ILE A 837 -16.05 -7.53 -5.18
N THR A 838 -15.14 -8.33 -5.75
CA THR A 838 -13.71 -7.96 -5.78
C THR A 838 -13.24 -7.68 -7.21
N ASP A 839 -12.44 -6.63 -7.38
CA ASP A 839 -12.79 -5.53 -8.23
C ASP A 839 -11.86 -5.18 -9.38
N ASN A 840 -10.74 -4.52 -9.07
CA ASN A 840 -9.58 -4.36 -9.90
C ASN A 840 -8.15 -4.60 -9.26
N ASP A 841 -7.82 -4.97 -7.98
CA ASP A 841 -6.48 -5.54 -7.47
C ASP A 841 -6.39 -7.09 -7.31
N SER A 842 -6.94 -7.71 -6.26
CA SER A 842 -6.73 -9.15 -5.99
C SER A 842 -7.29 -10.25 -6.92
N LYS A 843 -7.47 -10.06 -8.24
CA LYS A 843 -7.40 -11.15 -9.26
C LYS A 843 -5.90 -11.22 -9.48
N GLN A 844 -5.33 -10.15 -10.00
CA GLN A 844 -3.91 -10.10 -10.29
C GLN A 844 -3.14 -10.06 -8.98
N LEU A 845 -3.49 -9.27 -7.97
CA LEU A 845 -2.80 -9.29 -6.67
C LEU A 845 -2.82 -10.68 -6.00
N ILE A 846 -3.90 -11.47 -6.04
CA ILE A 846 -3.87 -12.85 -5.50
C ILE A 846 -3.08 -13.80 -6.39
N ALA A 847 -3.12 -13.63 -7.71
CA ALA A 847 -2.28 -14.43 -8.58
C ALA A 847 -0.80 -14.06 -8.37
N LEU A 848 -0.48 -12.79 -8.23
CA LEU A 848 0.84 -12.23 -7.98
C LEU A 848 1.32 -12.67 -6.60
N MET A 849 0.67 -12.27 -5.50
CA MET A 849 0.99 -12.71 -4.13
C MET A 849 1.06 -14.24 -4.01
N LEU A 850 0.12 -15.01 -4.57
CA LEU A 850 0.25 -16.47 -4.54
C LEU A 850 1.43 -16.98 -5.36
N ALA A 851 1.75 -16.36 -6.50
CA ALA A 851 2.93 -16.68 -7.29
C ALA A 851 4.24 -16.19 -6.64
N HIS A 852 4.19 -15.14 -5.81
CA HIS A 852 5.25 -14.60 -4.97
C HIS A 852 5.61 -15.65 -3.91
N GLU A 853 4.65 -15.96 -3.02
CA GLU A 853 4.79 -17.01 -1.98
C GLU A 853 5.16 -18.38 -2.56
N LEU A 854 4.54 -18.78 -3.68
CA LEU A 854 4.88 -20.05 -4.33
C LEU A 854 6.27 -20.04 -4.99
N SER A 855 6.81 -18.88 -5.38
CA SER A 855 8.17 -18.80 -5.92
C SER A 855 9.22 -18.84 -4.81
N HIS A 856 8.93 -18.25 -3.64
CA HIS A 856 9.80 -18.33 -2.47
C HIS A 856 10.04 -19.76 -1.99
N GLN A 857 9.12 -20.70 -2.30
CA GLN A 857 9.33 -22.14 -2.06
C GLN A 857 10.61 -22.69 -2.72
N TRP A 858 11.16 -21.97 -3.70
CA TRP A 858 12.51 -22.11 -4.23
C TRP A 858 13.46 -20.96 -3.82
N PHE A 859 12.99 -19.70 -3.86
CA PHE A 859 13.77 -18.46 -3.65
C PHE A 859 13.42 -17.74 -2.34
N GLY A 860 13.88 -18.31 -1.24
CA GLY A 860 13.53 -17.99 0.15
C GLY A 860 13.67 -19.24 1.00
N ASN A 861 13.05 -20.33 0.55
CA ASN A 861 12.93 -21.57 1.30
C ASN A 861 14.00 -22.60 0.96
N LEU A 862 14.13 -22.97 -0.32
CA LEU A 862 15.14 -23.94 -0.77
C LEU A 862 16.54 -23.31 -0.78
N VAL A 863 16.69 -22.23 -1.55
CA VAL A 863 17.84 -21.31 -1.52
C VAL A 863 17.41 -20.11 -0.69
N THR A 864 18.23 -19.69 0.27
CA THR A 864 17.93 -18.59 1.23
C THR A 864 19.15 -17.68 1.33
N PRO A 865 19.00 -16.39 1.65
CA PRO A 865 20.11 -15.54 2.11
C PRO A 865 21.02 -16.21 3.14
N SER A 866 22.32 -15.93 3.01
CA SER A 866 23.29 -16.16 4.09
C SER A 866 23.11 -15.15 5.23
N TRP A 867 22.63 -13.95 4.89
CA TRP A 867 22.25 -12.88 5.82
C TRP A 867 21.28 -11.89 5.17
N TRP A 868 20.55 -11.12 5.99
CA TRP A 868 19.55 -10.14 5.56
C TRP A 868 20.08 -9.00 4.68
N THR A 869 21.39 -8.76 4.68
CA THR A 869 22.08 -7.94 3.65
C THR A 869 21.73 -8.34 2.22
N ASP A 870 21.41 -9.61 2.04
CA ASP A 870 20.92 -10.15 0.79
C ASP A 870 19.44 -10.62 0.95
N LEU A 871 18.57 -9.82 1.56
CA LEU A 871 17.11 -10.05 1.58
C LEU A 871 16.50 -10.02 0.16
N TRP A 872 16.99 -9.12 -0.67
CA TRP A 872 16.63 -8.90 -2.09
C TRP A 872 16.73 -10.16 -2.99
N LEU A 873 17.39 -11.21 -2.50
CA LEU A 873 17.46 -12.55 -3.11
C LEU A 873 16.13 -13.32 -3.05
N ASN A 874 15.30 -13.00 -2.07
CA ASN A 874 13.94 -13.48 -1.90
C ASN A 874 13.02 -12.52 -2.65
N GLU A 875 12.79 -11.35 -2.07
CA GLU A 875 11.77 -10.35 -2.45
C GLU A 875 11.84 -9.98 -3.94
N GLY A 876 12.95 -9.42 -4.41
CA GLY A 876 13.10 -9.01 -5.82
C GLY A 876 13.01 -10.18 -6.80
N PHE A 877 13.38 -11.39 -6.37
CA PHE A 877 13.24 -12.57 -7.19
C PHE A 877 11.78 -13.05 -7.23
N ALA A 878 11.04 -12.94 -6.12
CA ALA A 878 9.63 -13.26 -6.03
C ALA A 878 8.76 -12.23 -6.76
N SER A 879 9.02 -10.93 -6.61
CA SER A 879 8.42 -9.83 -7.40
C SER A 879 8.71 -9.89 -8.90
N TYR A 880 9.76 -10.62 -9.33
CA TYR A 880 9.93 -10.95 -10.74
C TYR A 880 9.18 -12.23 -11.15
N MET A 881 9.26 -13.28 -10.31
CA MET A 881 8.65 -14.57 -10.61
C MET A 881 7.12 -14.54 -10.52
N GLU A 882 6.52 -13.69 -9.70
CA GLU A 882 5.06 -13.57 -9.53
C GLU A 882 4.37 -13.26 -10.87
N TYR A 883 4.96 -12.36 -11.66
CA TYR A 883 4.48 -11.96 -12.97
C TYR A 883 4.66 -13.10 -13.98
N ILE A 884 5.75 -13.88 -13.89
CA ILE A 884 5.98 -15.08 -14.72
C ILE A 884 4.99 -16.20 -14.37
N GLY A 885 4.80 -16.52 -13.09
CA GLY A 885 3.87 -17.54 -12.60
C GLY A 885 2.41 -17.19 -12.90
N THR A 886 2.04 -15.92 -12.71
CA THR A 886 0.73 -15.38 -13.10
C THR A 886 0.53 -15.46 -14.60
N ASN A 887 1.50 -15.01 -15.41
CA ASN A 887 1.42 -15.12 -16.87
C ASN A 887 1.30 -16.58 -17.34
N ALA A 888 1.95 -17.53 -16.68
CA ALA A 888 1.89 -18.94 -17.05
C ALA A 888 0.50 -19.55 -16.89
N VAL A 889 -0.22 -19.23 -15.81
CA VAL A 889 -1.60 -19.71 -15.63
C VAL A 889 -2.64 -18.84 -16.33
N LYS A 890 -2.32 -17.57 -16.61
CA LYS A 890 -3.27 -16.55 -17.05
C LYS A 890 -2.66 -15.57 -18.10
N PRO A 891 -2.16 -16.08 -19.25
CA PRO A 891 -1.38 -15.30 -20.21
C PRO A 891 -2.17 -14.19 -20.93
N LYS A 892 -3.51 -14.16 -20.80
CA LYS A 892 -4.36 -13.20 -21.50
C LYS A 892 -4.28 -11.77 -20.97
N TRP A 893 -3.81 -11.53 -19.75
CA TRP A 893 -3.70 -10.16 -19.21
C TRP A 893 -2.36 -9.49 -19.52
N ARG A 894 -1.45 -10.19 -20.21
CA ARG A 894 -0.16 -9.63 -20.64
C ARG A 894 0.64 -9.07 -19.45
N VAL A 895 0.59 -9.74 -18.29
CA VAL A 895 1.15 -9.18 -17.02
C VAL A 895 2.66 -8.91 -17.11
N LEU A 896 3.40 -9.67 -17.92
CA LEU A 896 4.82 -9.39 -18.20
C LEU A 896 5.06 -8.03 -18.88
N GLU A 897 4.07 -7.53 -19.63
CA GLU A 897 4.10 -6.18 -20.21
C GLU A 897 3.67 -5.13 -19.17
N GLN A 898 2.78 -5.50 -18.24
CA GLN A 898 2.42 -4.65 -17.09
C GLN A 898 3.58 -4.44 -16.14
N TYR A 899 4.38 -5.47 -15.82
CA TYR A 899 5.55 -5.43 -14.93
C TYR A 899 6.50 -4.25 -15.22
N VAL A 900 6.83 -4.03 -16.49
CA VAL A 900 7.70 -2.92 -16.94
C VAL A 900 7.17 -1.57 -16.47
N VAL A 901 5.87 -1.39 -16.56
CA VAL A 901 5.23 -0.13 -16.19
C VAL A 901 4.91 -0.09 -14.71
N HIS A 902 4.41 -1.17 -14.10
CA HIS A 902 3.94 -1.19 -12.71
C HIS A 902 5.11 -1.15 -11.73
N GLU A 903 6.13 -1.98 -11.95
CA GLU A 903 7.27 -2.13 -11.05
C GLU A 903 8.46 -1.29 -11.52
N LEU A 904 9.04 -1.63 -12.67
CA LEU A 904 10.33 -1.07 -13.13
C LEU A 904 10.32 0.47 -13.18
N GLN A 905 9.38 1.08 -13.89
CA GLN A 905 9.23 2.54 -13.94
C GLN A 905 8.84 3.18 -12.59
N SER A 906 8.30 2.40 -11.63
CA SER A 906 8.05 2.85 -10.26
C SER A 906 9.35 2.95 -9.47
N SER A 907 10.19 1.92 -9.49
CA SER A 907 11.49 1.94 -8.81
C SER A 907 12.41 3.06 -9.30
N PHE A 908 12.36 3.39 -10.60
CA PHE A 908 13.11 4.52 -11.18
C PHE A 908 12.80 5.87 -10.52
N ASN A 909 11.64 6.04 -9.85
CA ASN A 909 11.29 7.27 -9.15
C ASN A 909 11.94 7.40 -7.76
N LEU A 910 12.34 6.28 -7.15
CA LEU A 910 12.99 6.23 -5.83
C LEU A 910 14.51 6.08 -5.96
N ASP A 911 15.00 5.20 -6.85
CA ASP A 911 16.43 4.93 -7.05
C ASP A 911 17.21 6.12 -7.67
N ALA A 912 16.49 7.05 -8.31
CA ALA A 912 17.05 8.29 -8.82
C ALA A 912 17.00 9.47 -7.83
N LEU A 913 16.75 9.19 -6.54
CA LEU A 913 16.96 10.13 -5.43
C LEU A 913 18.36 9.93 -4.82
N GLU A 914 18.89 10.96 -4.14
CA GLU A 914 20.13 10.81 -3.37
C GLU A 914 19.99 9.86 -2.17
N SER A 915 18.79 9.79 -1.58
CA SER A 915 18.46 8.99 -0.40
C SER A 915 18.23 7.49 -0.68
N SER A 916 18.45 7.03 -1.90
CA SER A 916 18.42 5.60 -2.25
C SER A 916 19.72 4.90 -1.80
N HIS A 917 19.68 3.56 -1.69
CA HIS A 917 20.80 2.69 -1.34
C HIS A 917 21.18 1.72 -2.47
N PRO A 918 22.35 1.04 -2.38
CA PRO A 918 22.64 -0.14 -3.19
C PRO A 918 21.66 -1.28 -2.89
N ILE A 919 21.61 -2.29 -3.78
CA ILE A 919 20.70 -3.43 -3.66
C ILE A 919 21.11 -4.35 -2.50
N SER A 920 22.42 -4.58 -2.33
CA SER A 920 23.01 -5.32 -1.22
C SER A 920 23.59 -4.31 -0.23
N ILE A 921 23.13 -4.35 1.03
CA ILE A 921 23.43 -3.36 2.07
C ILE A 921 23.80 -4.06 3.39
N GLU A 922 24.89 -3.66 4.03
CA GLU A 922 25.27 -4.21 5.33
C GLU A 922 24.26 -3.78 6.40
N VAL A 923 23.46 -4.74 6.90
CA VAL A 923 22.49 -4.56 7.99
C VAL A 923 22.87 -5.44 9.17
N ASP A 924 22.77 -4.88 10.37
CA ASP A 924 23.05 -5.60 11.61
C ASP A 924 21.76 -5.80 12.42
N TYR A 925 21.16 -4.70 12.89
CA TYR A 925 20.16 -4.73 13.95
C TYR A 925 18.75 -5.07 13.40
N PRO A 926 17.85 -5.68 14.20
CA PRO A 926 16.49 -6.02 13.77
C PRO A 926 15.72 -4.87 13.11
N ASP A 927 15.83 -3.66 13.66
CA ASP A 927 15.16 -2.47 13.12
C ASP A 927 15.71 -2.10 11.73
N GLU A 928 17.02 -2.23 11.51
CA GLU A 928 17.67 -1.99 10.21
C GLU A 928 17.35 -3.09 9.18
N ILE A 929 17.03 -4.30 9.65
CA ILE A 929 16.55 -5.38 8.80
C ILE A 929 15.11 -5.11 8.37
N ASN A 930 14.28 -4.51 9.22
CA ASN A 930 12.93 -4.06 8.84
C ASN A 930 12.98 -2.87 7.86
N GLU A 931 13.91 -1.93 8.04
CA GLU A 931 14.07 -0.75 7.17
C GLU A 931 14.41 -1.09 5.70
N ILE A 932 14.92 -2.31 5.41
CA ILE A 932 15.26 -2.75 4.05
C ILE A 932 14.16 -3.57 3.35
N PHE A 933 12.98 -3.76 3.94
CA PHE A 933 11.79 -4.27 3.24
C PHE A 933 11.13 -3.15 2.41
N ASP A 934 11.89 -2.61 1.45
CA ASP A 934 11.59 -1.39 0.70
C ASP A 934 11.44 -1.64 -0.81
N VAL A 935 10.98 -0.63 -1.56
CA VAL A 935 10.77 -0.72 -3.02
C VAL A 935 12.08 -0.93 -3.80
N ILE A 936 13.25 -0.53 -3.28
CA ILE A 936 14.54 -0.87 -3.88
C ILE A 936 14.80 -2.39 -3.75
N THR A 937 14.59 -2.96 -2.57
CA THR A 937 14.69 -4.41 -2.30
C THR A 937 13.65 -5.25 -3.07
N TYR A 938 12.42 -4.76 -3.23
CA TYR A 938 11.35 -5.45 -3.98
C TYR A 938 11.50 -5.34 -5.51
N VAL A 939 12.03 -4.23 -6.05
CA VAL A 939 11.87 -3.94 -7.49
C VAL A 939 13.17 -3.69 -8.26
N LYS A 940 14.21 -3.14 -7.64
CA LYS A 940 15.52 -2.96 -8.31
C LYS A 940 16.27 -4.30 -8.46
N ALA A 941 15.85 -5.29 -7.70
CA ALA A 941 16.61 -6.44 -7.26
C ALA A 941 16.37 -7.72 -8.08
N TYR A 942 17.44 -8.42 -8.46
CA TYR A 942 17.35 -9.75 -9.06
C TYR A 942 18.58 -10.62 -8.71
N GLN A 943 18.39 -11.73 -7.97
CA GLN A 943 19.18 -12.99 -7.99
C GLN A 943 19.95 -13.47 -6.73
N SER A 944 19.49 -14.64 -6.21
CA SER A 944 19.80 -15.36 -4.95
C SER A 944 21.19 -15.99 -4.69
N ALA A 945 21.32 -16.61 -3.48
CA ALA A 945 22.55 -17.03 -2.78
C ALA A 945 23.47 -15.84 -2.40
N GLU A 946 24.61 -16.05 -1.71
CA GLU A 946 25.65 -14.99 -1.67
C GLU A 946 25.85 -14.55 -3.12
N SER A 947 25.63 -13.27 -3.47
CA SER A 947 25.36 -12.87 -4.87
C SER A 947 26.35 -13.43 -5.91
N ASN A 948 27.61 -13.60 -5.50
CA ASN A 948 28.69 -14.31 -6.20
C ASN A 948 28.31 -15.71 -6.76
N ASP A 949 27.54 -16.52 -6.03
CA ASP A 949 27.22 -17.92 -6.34
C ASP A 949 26.25 -18.06 -7.52
N LEU A 950 25.18 -17.26 -7.58
CA LEU A 950 24.28 -17.27 -8.73
C LEU A 950 24.89 -16.51 -9.92
N TRP A 951 25.70 -15.47 -9.69
CA TRP A 951 26.55 -14.93 -10.76
C TRP A 951 27.49 -15.98 -11.36
N TYR A 952 28.02 -16.90 -10.55
CA TYR A 952 28.83 -18.03 -11.01
C TYR A 952 27.99 -19.09 -11.74
N ALA A 953 26.78 -19.40 -11.26
CA ALA A 953 25.86 -20.34 -11.92
C ALA A 953 25.38 -19.82 -13.28
N LEU A 954 24.94 -18.56 -13.37
CA LEU A 954 24.59 -17.93 -14.65
C LEU A 954 25.79 -17.81 -15.59
N THR A 955 26.99 -17.48 -15.07
CA THR A 955 28.21 -17.47 -15.91
C THR A 955 28.44 -18.81 -16.59
N LYS A 956 28.33 -19.92 -15.85
CA LYS A 956 28.46 -21.27 -16.44
C LYS A 956 27.45 -21.55 -17.54
N GLN A 957 26.18 -21.20 -17.33
CA GLN A 957 25.14 -21.47 -18.32
C GLN A 957 25.28 -20.54 -19.55
N ALA A 958 25.59 -19.26 -19.35
CA ALA A 958 25.83 -18.31 -20.44
C ALA A 958 27.06 -18.68 -21.29
N HIS A 959 28.13 -19.22 -20.69
CA HIS A 959 29.29 -19.76 -21.40
C HIS A 959 28.97 -21.03 -22.17
N LYS A 960 28.22 -21.97 -21.55
CA LYS A 960 27.79 -23.23 -22.17
C LYS A 960 26.90 -22.98 -23.39
N ASP A 961 25.97 -22.04 -23.28
CA ASP A 961 25.04 -21.67 -24.35
C ASP A 961 25.65 -20.64 -25.33
N LYS A 962 26.87 -20.17 -25.06
CA LYS A 962 27.66 -19.21 -25.86
C LYS A 962 27.00 -17.83 -26.04
N VAL A 963 26.19 -17.43 -25.06
CA VAL A 963 25.56 -16.10 -24.98
C VAL A 963 26.54 -15.04 -24.49
N LEU A 964 27.61 -15.45 -23.79
CA LEU A 964 28.63 -14.57 -23.23
C LEU A 964 30.05 -15.07 -23.57
N ASP A 965 30.96 -14.14 -23.86
CA ASP A 965 32.39 -14.45 -24.09
C ASP A 965 32.98 -15.22 -22.90
N SER A 966 33.81 -16.24 -23.17
CA SER A 966 34.38 -17.12 -22.12
C SER A 966 35.30 -16.43 -21.11
N ASN A 967 35.71 -15.18 -21.37
CA ASN A 967 36.52 -14.35 -20.48
C ASN A 967 35.71 -13.26 -19.73
N ILE A 968 34.38 -13.20 -19.92
CA ILE A 968 33.47 -12.29 -19.22
C ILE A 968 32.59 -13.13 -18.29
N THR A 969 32.39 -12.67 -17.05
CA THR A 969 31.48 -13.31 -16.10
C THR A 969 30.24 -12.45 -15.90
N VAL A 970 29.10 -13.07 -15.58
CA VAL A 970 27.88 -12.36 -15.20
C VAL A 970 28.12 -11.52 -13.94
N LYS A 971 28.98 -12.00 -13.03
CA LYS A 971 29.43 -11.24 -11.84
C LYS A 971 29.99 -9.87 -12.22
N LYS A 972 30.88 -9.81 -13.22
CA LYS A 972 31.49 -8.55 -13.69
C LYS A 972 30.49 -7.57 -14.31
N ILE A 973 29.36 -8.08 -14.82
CA ILE A 973 28.25 -7.25 -15.28
C ILE A 973 27.46 -6.75 -14.07
N MET A 974 26.99 -7.67 -13.22
CA MET A 974 26.00 -7.40 -12.19
C MET A 974 26.56 -6.72 -10.94
N ASP A 975 27.86 -6.82 -10.67
CA ASP A 975 28.55 -5.99 -9.67
C ASP A 975 28.32 -4.49 -9.94
N THR A 976 28.20 -4.09 -11.22
CA THR A 976 27.89 -2.70 -11.60
C THR A 976 26.41 -2.34 -11.45
N TRP A 977 25.52 -3.30 -11.19
CA TRP A 977 24.10 -3.07 -10.98
C TRP A 977 23.68 -3.19 -9.51
N THR A 978 24.34 -4.06 -8.72
CA THR A 978 23.98 -4.31 -7.31
C THR A 978 24.75 -3.50 -6.29
N LEU A 979 26.05 -3.24 -6.53
CA LEU A 979 26.95 -2.64 -5.55
C LEU A 979 27.03 -1.10 -5.62
N GLN A 980 26.17 -0.45 -6.42
CA GLN A 980 26.14 1.01 -6.58
C GLN A 980 24.70 1.55 -6.70
N THR A 981 24.43 2.67 -6.02
CA THR A 981 23.12 3.34 -5.99
C THR A 981 22.75 3.97 -7.33
N GLY A 982 21.46 4.00 -7.67
CA GLY A 982 20.96 4.55 -8.93
C GLY A 982 21.17 3.63 -10.14
N PHE A 983 20.85 4.20 -11.29
CA PHE A 983 20.94 3.59 -12.63
C PHE A 983 21.46 4.61 -13.66
N PRO A 984 21.86 4.18 -14.86
CA PRO A 984 22.33 5.10 -15.89
C PRO A 984 21.18 5.69 -16.73
N VAL A 985 21.41 6.89 -17.25
CA VAL A 985 20.84 7.34 -18.51
C VAL A 985 21.85 7.09 -19.63
N VAL A 986 21.39 6.51 -20.75
CA VAL A 986 22.15 6.38 -21.99
C VAL A 986 21.71 7.48 -22.95
N THR A 987 22.62 8.37 -23.35
CA THR A 987 22.32 9.41 -24.33
C THR A 987 22.83 9.02 -25.73
N VAL A 988 21.93 9.06 -26.70
CA VAL A 988 22.15 8.68 -28.11
C VAL A 988 22.42 9.93 -28.95
N LEU A 989 23.64 10.10 -29.44
CA LEU A 989 24.07 11.25 -30.25
C LEU A 989 24.35 10.83 -31.70
N ARG A 990 23.52 11.23 -32.66
CA ARG A 990 23.68 10.87 -34.08
C ARG A 990 24.47 11.91 -34.88
N ASN A 991 25.41 11.43 -35.69
CA ASN A 991 26.05 12.24 -36.74
C ASN A 991 25.32 12.05 -38.07
N TYR A 992 24.42 12.98 -38.38
CA TYR A 992 23.60 12.98 -39.59
C TYR A 992 24.38 13.11 -40.91
N SER A 993 25.67 13.48 -40.87
CA SER A 993 26.51 13.65 -42.06
C SER A 993 27.26 12.38 -42.47
N ASN A 994 27.56 11.48 -41.52
CA ASN A 994 28.32 10.25 -41.80
C ASN A 994 27.65 8.94 -41.30
N GLY A 995 26.50 9.03 -40.62
CA GLY A 995 25.72 7.87 -40.14
C GLY A 995 26.20 7.25 -38.82
N SER A 996 27.33 7.70 -38.26
CA SER A 996 27.81 7.20 -36.97
C SER A 996 26.93 7.66 -35.81
N ILE A 997 26.83 6.83 -34.77
CA ILE A 997 26.09 7.14 -33.54
C ILE A 997 27.02 6.94 -32.34
N ILE A 998 27.04 7.89 -31.42
CA ILE A 998 27.78 7.79 -30.16
C ILE A 998 26.75 7.58 -29.05
N LEU A 999 26.93 6.54 -28.25
CA LEU A 999 26.22 6.35 -26.98
C LEU A 999 27.11 6.86 -25.85
N THR A 1000 26.55 7.59 -24.88
CA THR A 1000 27.24 8.00 -23.64
C THR A 1000 26.44 7.54 -22.42
N GLN A 1001 27.10 7.33 -21.27
CA GLN A 1001 26.42 7.00 -20.00
C GLN A 1001 26.84 7.89 -18.82
N GLU A 1002 25.89 8.17 -17.95
CA GLU A 1002 26.05 8.88 -16.66
C GLU A 1002 24.97 8.40 -15.67
N ARG A 1003 25.16 8.57 -14.35
CA ARG A 1003 24.10 8.30 -13.37
C ARG A 1003 22.92 9.23 -13.61
N PHE A 1004 21.71 8.66 -13.64
CA PHE A 1004 20.48 9.42 -13.65
C PHE A 1004 20.06 9.80 -12.22
N LEU A 1005 19.65 11.05 -12.04
CA LEU A 1005 19.13 11.62 -10.79
C LEU A 1005 17.97 12.56 -11.12
N LEU A 1006 16.98 12.65 -10.24
CA LEU A 1006 15.79 13.50 -10.40
C LEU A 1006 15.95 14.90 -9.81
N ASP A 1007 17.00 15.13 -9.01
CA ASP A 1007 17.39 16.44 -8.45
C ASP A 1007 18.76 16.84 -9.02
N ASN A 1008 18.79 17.90 -9.83
CA ASN A 1008 20.02 18.46 -10.41
C ASN A 1008 20.82 19.34 -9.43
N ASN A 1009 20.29 19.63 -8.24
CA ASN A 1009 20.95 20.56 -7.31
C ASN A 1009 22.15 19.97 -6.56
N VAL A 1010 22.44 18.68 -6.79
CA VAL A 1010 23.60 18.00 -6.22
C VAL A 1010 24.86 18.56 -6.87
N THR A 1011 25.33 19.67 -6.32
CA THR A 1011 26.67 20.17 -6.60
C THR A 1011 27.69 19.06 -6.34
N ARG A 1012 28.71 18.95 -7.21
CA ARG A 1012 29.76 17.93 -7.16
C ARG A 1012 30.67 18.11 -5.93
N ILE A 1013 30.14 17.85 -4.75
CA ILE A 1013 30.81 18.01 -3.44
C ILE A 1013 31.83 16.88 -3.22
N THR A 1014 31.70 15.75 -3.92
CA THR A 1014 32.77 14.75 -4.05
C THR A 1014 33.61 15.00 -5.30
N SER A 1015 34.67 15.78 -5.15
CA SER A 1015 35.89 15.51 -5.91
C SER A 1015 36.40 14.09 -5.56
N ASP A 1016 37.08 13.47 -6.52
CA ASP A 1016 37.86 12.23 -6.35
C ASP A 1016 37.12 10.94 -5.93
N LYS A 1017 35.78 10.88 -6.06
CA LYS A 1017 35.07 9.59 -6.21
C LYS A 1017 34.49 9.46 -7.61
N TRP A 1018 34.77 8.31 -8.23
CA TRP A 1018 34.38 7.97 -9.59
C TRP A 1018 32.84 7.97 -9.71
N GLU A 1019 32.28 8.76 -10.64
CA GLU A 1019 30.87 8.61 -10.99
C GLU A 1019 30.66 7.16 -11.51
N PRO A 1020 29.62 6.44 -11.06
CA PRO A 1020 29.41 5.03 -11.39
C PRO A 1020 29.25 4.79 -12.89
N LEU A 1021 29.69 3.62 -13.34
CA LEU A 1021 29.58 3.14 -14.71
C LEU A 1021 29.04 1.71 -14.71
N TRP A 1022 28.16 1.43 -15.66
CA TRP A 1022 27.41 0.19 -15.77
C TRP A 1022 27.82 -0.62 -17.00
N TRP A 1023 27.71 -1.95 -16.89
CA TRP A 1023 27.72 -2.84 -18.05
C TRP A 1023 26.32 -2.89 -18.66
N ILE A 1024 26.08 -2.05 -19.67
CA ILE A 1024 24.74 -1.85 -20.23
C ILE A 1024 24.51 -2.77 -21.44
N PRO A 1025 23.46 -3.62 -21.43
CA PRO A 1025 23.03 -4.38 -22.61
C PRO A 1025 22.35 -3.45 -23.62
N ILE A 1026 22.90 -3.34 -24.83
CA ILE A 1026 22.39 -2.43 -25.86
C ILE A 1026 21.52 -3.20 -26.87
N THR A 1027 20.20 -3.03 -26.75
CA THR A 1027 19.19 -3.43 -27.75
C THR A 1027 18.75 -2.20 -28.55
N TYR A 1028 18.49 -2.35 -29.85
CA TYR A 1028 17.96 -1.27 -30.70
C TYR A 1028 17.10 -1.77 -31.86
N THR A 1029 16.31 -0.87 -32.43
CA THR A 1029 15.41 -1.10 -33.58
C THR A 1029 15.29 0.20 -34.40
N THR A 1030 14.93 0.10 -35.69
CA THR A 1030 15.01 1.24 -36.62
C THR A 1030 13.76 1.32 -37.50
N GLU A 1031 13.47 2.51 -38.03
CA GLU A 1031 12.35 2.69 -38.98
C GLU A 1031 12.42 1.75 -40.21
N LYS A 1032 13.65 1.35 -40.62
CA LYS A 1032 13.88 0.43 -41.72
C LYS A 1032 13.71 -1.05 -41.33
N GLN A 1033 13.96 -1.39 -40.07
CA GLN A 1033 13.98 -2.74 -39.53
C GLN A 1033 13.22 -2.77 -38.20
N LEU A 1034 11.89 -2.75 -38.30
CA LEU A 1034 10.96 -2.75 -37.17
C LEU A 1034 10.92 -4.13 -36.49
N ASN A 1035 11.92 -4.43 -35.66
CA ASN A 1035 11.98 -5.68 -34.89
C ASN A 1035 12.01 -5.40 -33.39
N PHE A 1036 10.83 -5.24 -32.80
CA PHE A 1036 10.65 -5.06 -31.36
C PHE A 1036 10.60 -6.38 -30.59
N ASN A 1037 10.63 -7.53 -31.27
CA ASN A 1037 10.60 -8.84 -30.62
C ASN A 1037 12.01 -9.38 -30.32
N ASN A 1038 13.06 -8.73 -30.84
CA ASN A 1038 14.43 -9.06 -30.50
C ASN A 1038 14.93 -8.22 -29.31
N THR A 1039 14.78 -8.78 -28.11
CA THR A 1039 15.32 -8.22 -26.85
C THR A 1039 16.74 -8.72 -26.55
N GLN A 1040 17.38 -9.48 -27.46
CA GLN A 1040 18.78 -9.93 -27.25
C GLN A 1040 19.77 -8.76 -27.46
N PRO A 1041 20.72 -8.52 -26.53
CA PRO A 1041 21.67 -7.42 -26.65
C PRO A 1041 22.55 -7.53 -27.91
N THR A 1042 22.40 -6.56 -28.81
CA THR A 1042 23.15 -6.48 -30.06
C THR A 1042 24.59 -5.98 -29.86
N LYS A 1043 24.83 -5.25 -28.77
CA LYS A 1043 26.14 -4.80 -28.30
C LYS A 1043 26.11 -4.66 -26.77
N TRP A 1044 27.27 -4.54 -26.15
CA TRP A 1044 27.42 -4.20 -24.73
C TRP A 1044 28.30 -2.97 -24.59
N MET A 1045 27.93 -2.09 -23.66
CA MET A 1045 28.73 -0.93 -23.23
C MET A 1045 29.44 -1.31 -21.93
N LYS A 1046 30.74 -1.58 -21.96
CA LYS A 1046 31.43 -2.43 -20.98
C LYS A 1046 31.98 -1.64 -19.77
N ALA A 1047 31.11 -0.89 -19.08
CA ALA A 1047 31.46 0.20 -18.14
C ALA A 1047 32.36 1.27 -18.79
N GLU A 1048 32.08 1.56 -20.05
CA GLU A 1048 32.74 2.60 -20.85
C GLU A 1048 31.90 3.88 -20.82
N ARG A 1049 32.53 5.06 -20.70
CA ARG A 1049 31.84 6.36 -20.71
C ARG A 1049 31.07 6.63 -21.99
N SER A 1050 31.63 6.19 -23.11
CA SER A 1050 30.99 6.28 -24.43
C SER A 1050 31.43 5.13 -25.32
N ILE A 1051 30.56 4.75 -26.26
CA ILE A 1051 30.88 3.80 -27.34
C ILE A 1051 30.33 4.32 -28.67
N THR A 1052 31.10 4.12 -29.75
CA THR A 1052 30.64 4.44 -31.11
C THR A 1052 30.00 3.22 -31.77
N LEU A 1053 28.90 3.46 -32.49
CA LEU A 1053 28.27 2.56 -33.43
C LEU A 1053 28.51 3.10 -34.83
N ASN A 1054 29.32 2.39 -35.60
CA ASN A 1054 29.45 2.58 -37.04
C ASN A 1054 28.50 1.60 -37.75
N ASP A 1055 28.37 1.73 -39.07
CA ASP A 1055 27.74 0.74 -39.95
C ASP A 1055 26.22 0.50 -39.71
N LEU A 1056 25.54 1.45 -39.06
CA LEU A 1056 24.08 1.46 -38.91
C LEU A 1056 23.39 2.06 -40.15
N ASP A 1057 22.62 1.24 -40.85
CA ASP A 1057 21.84 1.58 -42.06
C ASP A 1057 20.55 2.37 -41.71
N VAL A 1058 20.74 3.55 -41.11
CA VAL A 1058 19.68 4.47 -40.68
C VAL A 1058 19.89 5.84 -41.33
N LYS A 1059 19.04 6.18 -42.30
CA LYS A 1059 19.15 7.45 -43.03
C LYS A 1059 18.95 8.66 -42.11
N PRO A 1060 19.45 9.86 -42.48
CA PRO A 1060 19.21 11.10 -41.74
C PRO A 1060 17.73 11.43 -41.52
N SER A 1061 16.84 10.94 -42.40
CA SER A 1061 15.39 11.12 -42.32
C SER A 1061 14.64 10.03 -41.53
N GLN A 1062 15.36 9.07 -40.93
CA GLN A 1062 14.77 7.89 -40.27
C GLN A 1062 15.13 7.85 -38.78
N TRP A 1063 14.22 7.39 -37.93
CA TRP A 1063 14.47 7.22 -36.49
C TRP A 1063 15.18 5.90 -36.13
N ILE A 1064 15.84 5.91 -34.97
CA ILE A 1064 16.34 4.74 -34.24
C ILE A 1064 15.85 4.80 -32.79
N LEU A 1065 15.57 3.64 -32.20
CA LEU A 1065 15.16 3.47 -30.80
C LEU A 1065 16.10 2.47 -30.10
N PHE A 1066 16.41 2.71 -28.83
CA PHE A 1066 17.21 1.84 -27.95
C PHE A 1066 16.40 1.39 -26.73
N ASN A 1067 16.88 0.34 -26.05
CA ASN A 1067 16.20 -0.35 -24.95
C ASN A 1067 14.86 -1.01 -25.39
N VAL A 1068 14.93 -1.92 -26.35
CA VAL A 1068 13.77 -2.65 -26.89
C VAL A 1068 13.02 -3.39 -25.77
N GLN A 1069 11.71 -3.13 -25.68
CA GLN A 1069 10.81 -3.55 -24.59
C GLN A 1069 11.27 -3.13 -23.18
N GLU A 1070 12.08 -2.06 -23.03
CA GLU A 1070 12.57 -1.56 -21.73
C GLU A 1070 13.27 -2.66 -20.90
N THR A 1071 13.89 -3.62 -21.57
CA THR A 1071 14.45 -4.83 -20.95
C THR A 1071 15.77 -4.61 -20.20
N GLY A 1072 16.37 -3.43 -20.30
CA GLY A 1072 17.47 -2.99 -19.44
C GLY A 1072 17.02 -1.93 -18.43
N TYR A 1073 17.57 -2.00 -17.22
CA TYR A 1073 17.34 -1.05 -16.11
C TYR A 1073 18.00 0.33 -16.37
N TYR A 1074 17.67 0.98 -17.49
CA TYR A 1074 18.27 2.26 -17.88
C TYR A 1074 17.36 3.11 -18.76
N ARG A 1075 17.45 4.43 -18.56
CA ARG A 1075 16.71 5.42 -19.35
C ARG A 1075 17.44 5.76 -20.64
N VAL A 1076 16.71 6.10 -21.71
CA VAL A 1076 17.29 6.50 -22.99
C VAL A 1076 16.95 7.93 -23.36
N ASN A 1077 17.99 8.76 -23.47
CA ASN A 1077 17.90 10.08 -24.07
C ASN A 1077 18.43 10.03 -25.52
N TYR A 1078 17.98 10.96 -26.36
CA TYR A 1078 18.44 11.09 -27.75
C TYR A 1078 18.77 12.54 -28.09
N ASP A 1079 19.48 12.77 -29.20
CA ASP A 1079 19.60 14.10 -29.77
C ASP A 1079 18.23 14.63 -30.29
N THR A 1080 18.09 15.96 -30.32
CA THR A 1080 16.88 16.66 -30.75
C THR A 1080 16.41 16.29 -32.17
N GLY A 1081 17.32 15.88 -33.05
CA GLY A 1081 16.98 15.40 -34.39
C GLY A 1081 16.24 14.08 -34.33
N ASN A 1082 16.75 13.13 -33.53
CA ASN A 1082 16.14 11.81 -33.41
C ASN A 1082 14.81 11.85 -32.65
N TRP A 1083 14.72 12.64 -31.56
CA TRP A 1083 13.45 12.88 -30.89
C TRP A 1083 12.39 13.44 -31.86
N LYS A 1084 12.73 14.41 -32.71
CA LYS A 1084 11.79 14.96 -33.72
C LYS A 1084 11.34 13.91 -34.75
N LEU A 1085 12.17 12.92 -35.07
CA LEU A 1085 11.81 11.81 -35.94
C LEU A 1085 10.91 10.78 -35.23
N ILE A 1086 11.15 10.48 -33.95
CA ILE A 1086 10.28 9.65 -33.11
C ILE A 1086 8.91 10.31 -32.93
N ILE A 1087 8.88 11.61 -32.59
CA ILE A 1087 7.68 12.44 -32.51
C ILE A 1087 6.86 12.37 -33.80
N LYS A 1088 7.51 12.52 -34.96
CA LYS A 1088 6.86 12.42 -36.27
C LYS A 1088 6.29 11.01 -36.54
N GLN A 1089 6.96 9.95 -36.07
CA GLN A 1089 6.45 8.58 -36.17
C GLN A 1089 5.26 8.34 -35.25
N LEU A 1090 5.31 8.82 -34.01
CA LEU A 1090 4.24 8.67 -33.04
C LEU A 1090 2.99 9.44 -33.46
N ASN A 1091 3.11 10.70 -33.87
CA ASN A 1091 1.97 11.50 -34.33
C ASN A 1091 1.42 11.08 -35.73
N ASN A 1092 1.91 9.98 -36.32
CA ASN A 1092 1.35 9.42 -37.55
C ASN A 1092 0.27 8.37 -37.22
N ILE A 1093 -0.98 8.83 -37.13
CA ILE A 1093 -2.19 8.05 -36.82
C ILE A 1093 -2.25 6.70 -37.59
N LYS A 1094 -1.75 6.66 -38.83
CA LYS A 1094 -1.82 5.46 -39.69
C LYS A 1094 -0.81 4.37 -39.32
N ASN A 1095 0.28 4.68 -38.60
CA ASN A 1095 1.33 3.70 -38.33
C ASN A 1095 2.13 3.91 -37.02
N PHE A 1096 1.67 4.72 -36.06
CA PHE A 1096 2.34 4.89 -34.77
C PHE A 1096 2.56 3.58 -34.01
N LYS A 1097 1.61 2.63 -34.14
CA LYS A 1097 1.70 1.25 -33.62
C LYS A 1097 2.81 0.39 -34.25
N ASN A 1098 3.58 0.93 -35.19
CA ASN A 1098 4.87 0.36 -35.62
C ASN A 1098 5.91 0.34 -34.50
N ILE A 1099 5.80 1.21 -33.49
CA ILE A 1099 6.59 1.17 -32.26
C ILE A 1099 5.84 0.27 -31.25
N SER A 1100 6.53 -0.64 -30.57
CA SER A 1100 5.90 -1.58 -29.61
C SER A 1100 5.20 -0.85 -28.47
N VAL A 1101 4.16 -1.46 -27.90
CA VAL A 1101 3.41 -0.90 -26.77
C VAL A 1101 4.32 -0.56 -25.59
N ILE A 1102 5.32 -1.40 -25.29
CA ILE A 1102 6.27 -1.17 -24.20
C ILE A 1102 7.25 -0.04 -24.55
N ASN A 1103 7.75 0.08 -25.78
CA ASN A 1103 8.62 1.20 -26.14
C ASN A 1103 7.85 2.52 -26.31
N ARG A 1104 6.57 2.48 -26.66
CA ARG A 1104 5.68 3.66 -26.62
C ARG A 1104 5.47 4.13 -25.16
N ALA A 1105 5.38 3.20 -24.22
CA ALA A 1105 5.41 3.45 -22.78
C ALA A 1105 6.75 4.04 -22.28
N GLN A 1106 7.86 3.34 -22.53
CA GLN A 1106 9.22 3.76 -22.18
C GLN A 1106 9.52 5.18 -22.68
N LEU A 1107 9.27 5.46 -23.97
CA LEU A 1107 9.59 6.75 -24.58
C LEU A 1107 8.93 7.94 -23.86
N ILE A 1108 7.75 7.69 -23.30
CA ILE A 1108 6.98 8.66 -22.54
C ILE A 1108 7.59 8.84 -21.15
N ASP A 1109 7.78 7.75 -20.39
CA ASP A 1109 8.31 7.84 -19.02
C ASP A 1109 9.78 8.34 -19.00
N ASP A 1110 10.60 7.92 -19.96
CA ASP A 1110 11.93 8.46 -20.20
C ASP A 1110 11.87 9.95 -20.51
N ALA A 1111 11.08 10.38 -21.50
CA ALA A 1111 11.05 11.79 -21.87
C ALA A 1111 10.62 12.68 -20.70
N LEU A 1112 9.58 12.28 -19.95
CA LEU A 1112 8.99 13.07 -18.87
C LEU A 1112 9.78 13.00 -17.54
N ASN A 1113 10.75 12.10 -17.40
CA ASN A 1113 11.72 12.08 -16.29
C ASN A 1113 13.08 12.68 -16.68
N LEU A 1114 13.56 12.51 -17.92
CA LEU A 1114 14.69 13.28 -18.46
C LEU A 1114 14.42 14.78 -18.42
N ALA A 1115 13.17 15.16 -18.74
CA ALA A 1115 12.56 16.44 -18.48
C ALA A 1115 12.77 16.95 -17.03
N ARG A 1116 12.31 16.16 -16.04
CA ARG A 1116 12.43 16.48 -14.60
C ARG A 1116 13.89 16.68 -14.18
N ALA A 1117 14.79 15.86 -14.74
CA ALA A 1117 16.22 15.93 -14.54
C ALA A 1117 16.94 16.98 -15.42
N GLY A 1118 16.23 17.87 -16.14
CA GLY A 1118 16.84 18.89 -17.00
C GLY A 1118 17.79 18.35 -18.08
N LYS A 1119 17.59 17.10 -18.51
CA LYS A 1119 18.37 16.39 -19.55
C LYS A 1119 17.62 16.29 -20.88
N LEU A 1120 16.32 16.60 -20.89
CA LEU A 1120 15.50 16.72 -22.09
C LEU A 1120 14.59 17.96 -22.00
N ASP A 1121 14.12 18.40 -23.16
CA ASP A 1121 13.38 19.63 -23.42
C ASP A 1121 11.85 19.55 -23.20
N TYR A 1122 11.29 20.70 -22.78
CA TYR A 1122 9.90 21.03 -22.50
C TYR A 1122 9.05 20.39 -23.58
N ASP A 1123 9.16 20.98 -24.76
CA ASP A 1123 8.17 20.81 -25.79
C ASP A 1123 8.46 19.49 -26.53
N ILE A 1124 9.70 18.97 -26.51
CA ILE A 1124 9.99 17.59 -26.93
C ILE A 1124 9.20 16.58 -26.09
N ALA A 1125 9.24 16.68 -24.75
CA ALA A 1125 8.52 15.77 -23.85
C ALA A 1125 6.98 15.87 -23.99
N PHE A 1126 6.44 16.88 -24.69
CA PHE A 1126 5.00 16.98 -24.99
C PHE A 1126 4.65 16.55 -26.38
N ASN A 1127 5.46 16.93 -27.36
CA ASN A 1127 5.26 16.52 -28.73
C ASN A 1127 5.39 14.99 -28.86
N ILE A 1128 6.12 14.34 -27.93
CA ILE A 1128 6.16 12.88 -27.83
C ILE A 1128 4.92 12.25 -27.18
N THR A 1129 4.19 12.98 -26.33
CA THR A 1129 2.90 12.52 -25.78
C THR A 1129 1.70 12.95 -26.62
N SER A 1130 1.84 13.89 -27.56
CA SER A 1130 0.72 14.39 -28.40
C SER A 1130 -0.03 13.29 -29.15
N TYR A 1131 0.67 12.23 -29.58
CA TYR A 1131 0.01 11.11 -30.28
C TYR A 1131 -0.93 10.29 -29.38
N LEU A 1132 -0.82 10.43 -28.06
CA LEU A 1132 -1.65 9.67 -27.13
C LEU A 1132 -3.13 9.90 -27.40
N ALA A 1133 -3.52 11.04 -27.98
CA ALA A 1133 -4.84 11.28 -28.56
C ALA A 1133 -5.45 10.07 -29.30
N HIS A 1134 -4.63 9.27 -29.99
CA HIS A 1134 -5.08 8.12 -30.80
C HIS A 1134 -4.59 6.74 -30.27
N GLU A 1135 -3.89 6.72 -29.13
CA GLU A 1135 -3.38 5.50 -28.44
C GLU A 1135 -4.46 4.69 -27.72
N THR A 1136 -4.61 3.41 -28.07
CA THR A 1136 -5.67 2.56 -27.49
C THR A 1136 -5.19 1.51 -26.48
N GLU A 1137 -3.88 1.36 -26.24
CA GLU A 1137 -3.36 0.31 -25.35
C GLU A 1137 -3.04 0.82 -23.93
N TYR A 1138 -3.26 -0.02 -22.92
CA TYR A 1138 -3.11 0.37 -21.50
C TYR A 1138 -1.72 0.89 -21.12
N LEU A 1139 -0.63 0.42 -21.72
CA LEU A 1139 0.70 0.68 -21.16
C LEU A 1139 1.30 2.06 -21.49
N PRO A 1140 1.19 2.63 -22.70
CA PRO A 1140 1.62 4.01 -22.94
C PRO A 1140 0.75 5.02 -22.22
N TRP A 1141 -0.51 4.64 -21.97
CA TRP A 1141 -1.33 5.22 -20.91
C TRP A 1141 -0.59 5.06 -19.56
N LYS A 1142 -0.51 3.86 -18.99
CA LYS A 1142 0.06 3.61 -17.65
C LYS A 1142 1.55 4.00 -17.46
N ALA A 1143 2.33 4.30 -18.50
CA ALA A 1143 3.74 4.71 -18.38
C ALA A 1143 3.92 6.22 -18.33
N ALA A 1144 3.07 6.95 -19.05
CA ALA A 1144 2.78 8.29 -18.57
C ALA A 1144 2.11 8.24 -17.18
N PHE A 1145 1.80 7.11 -16.53
CA PHE A 1145 1.44 7.05 -15.10
C PHE A 1145 2.58 7.34 -14.13
N ARG A 1146 3.75 7.83 -14.60
CA ARG A 1146 4.78 8.24 -13.63
C ARG A 1146 5.61 9.55 -13.77
N ALA A 1147 5.10 10.68 -14.33
CA ALA A 1147 5.69 12.08 -14.21
C ALA A 1147 4.86 13.39 -13.77
N ILE A 1148 3.54 13.33 -13.39
CA ILE A 1148 2.55 14.13 -12.55
C ILE A 1148 1.62 13.22 -11.51
N SER A 1149 1.64 12.71 -10.19
CA SER A 1149 2.18 12.45 -8.69
C SER A 1149 3.72 12.37 -7.93
N TYR A 1150 4.91 13.15 -7.77
CA TYR A 1150 5.90 14.36 -8.14
C TYR A 1150 5.89 15.70 -9.17
N LEU A 1151 4.95 16.73 -9.35
CA LEU A 1151 3.86 17.13 -10.41
C LEU A 1151 2.22 16.98 -10.54
N ASN A 1152 1.37 15.92 -10.28
CA ASN A 1152 -0.10 15.85 -9.92
C ASN A 1152 -0.58 14.63 -9.01
N ASN A 1153 -0.82 14.80 -7.68
CA ASN A 1153 -0.99 13.84 -6.54
C ASN A 1153 0.16 13.67 -5.45
N MET A 1154 1.16 14.57 -5.35
CA MET A 1154 2.23 14.58 -4.31
C MET A 1154 2.93 15.96 -4.01
N LEU A 1155 3.70 16.55 -4.94
CA LEU A 1155 4.66 17.67 -4.70
C LEU A 1155 4.08 19.07 -4.32
N ILE A 1156 2.83 19.39 -4.67
CA ILE A 1156 2.12 20.66 -4.38
C ILE A 1156 2.44 21.85 -5.37
N LYS A 1157 1.98 23.09 -5.13
CA LYS A 1157 1.32 24.10 -6.06
C LYS A 1157 2.02 25.34 -6.86
N SER A 1158 1.35 26.24 -7.72
CA SER A 1158 1.59 27.75 -8.14
C SER A 1158 0.51 28.57 -9.04
N ARG A 1159 0.67 29.39 -10.14
CA ARG A 1159 -0.40 30.25 -10.87
C ARG A 1159 -0.98 30.03 -12.36
N GLY A 1160 -0.47 29.23 -13.30
CA GLY A 1160 -1.07 28.97 -14.67
C GLY A 1160 -0.92 27.63 -15.50
N TYR A 1161 -1.16 26.33 -15.12
CA TYR A 1161 -2.48 25.76 -14.65
C TYR A 1161 -3.40 26.96 -14.40
N ASP A 1162 -3.83 27.60 -15.47
CA ASP A 1162 -4.77 26.94 -16.35
C ASP A 1162 -4.31 26.23 -17.64
N LYS A 1163 -3.00 26.07 -17.89
CA LYS A 1163 -2.48 25.21 -18.96
C LYS A 1163 -2.14 23.77 -18.49
N PHE A 1164 -2.75 23.30 -17.39
CA PHE A 1164 -2.73 21.91 -16.83
C PHE A 1164 -4.08 21.04 -16.49
N ARG A 1165 -5.31 21.19 -17.06
CA ARG A 1165 -6.57 20.33 -17.27
C ARG A 1165 -7.67 20.40 -18.50
N VAL A 1166 -8.09 21.16 -19.60
CA VAL A 1166 -8.09 22.34 -20.67
C VAL A 1166 -7.02 23.01 -21.78
N ASN A 1167 -5.68 22.77 -21.95
CA ASN A 1167 -4.48 22.91 -22.88
C ASN A 1167 -3.56 21.66 -23.37
N TYR A 1168 -3.12 20.63 -22.57
CA TYR A 1168 -2.45 19.32 -22.98
C TYR A 1168 -3.09 17.94 -22.57
N SER A 1169 -3.70 17.79 -21.37
CA SER A 1169 -4.43 16.58 -20.93
C SER A 1169 -5.60 16.24 -21.82
N GLN A 1170 -6.52 17.22 -21.97
CA GLN A 1170 -7.62 17.40 -22.93
C GLN A 1170 -7.17 17.55 -24.41
N SER A 1171 -5.89 17.22 -24.69
CA SER A 1171 -5.35 16.84 -26.01
C SER A 1171 -4.57 15.49 -25.99
N ARG A 1172 -4.77 14.64 -24.96
CA ARG A 1172 -4.30 13.24 -24.72
C ARG A 1172 -5.34 12.19 -24.16
N VAL A 1173 -6.30 12.44 -23.21
CA VAL A 1173 -7.50 11.55 -22.82
C VAL A 1173 -9.20 11.85 -22.97
N ILE A 1174 -10.22 12.29 -23.96
CA ILE A 1174 -10.63 12.97 -25.39
C ILE A 1174 -10.87 12.28 -26.82
N ASP A 1175 -10.24 11.25 -27.42
CA ASP A 1175 -10.54 10.74 -28.79
C ASP A 1175 -10.64 9.20 -28.86
N ILE A 1176 -9.79 8.47 -28.14
CA ILE A 1176 -10.07 7.07 -27.81
C ILE A 1176 -11.36 6.89 -27.02
N CYS A 1177 -11.93 7.90 -26.35
CA CYS A 1177 -13.33 7.82 -25.94
C CYS A 1177 -14.34 8.42 -26.93
N GLU A 1178 -13.98 9.05 -28.05
CA GLU A 1178 -14.89 9.09 -29.22
C GLU A 1178 -15.10 7.64 -29.69
N ILE A 1179 -14.00 6.89 -29.80
CA ILE A 1179 -14.00 5.45 -30.09
C ILE A 1179 -14.80 4.73 -28.99
N HIS A 1180 -14.55 5.06 -27.73
CA HIS A 1180 -15.32 4.60 -26.58
C HIS A 1180 -16.64 5.38 -26.34
N ILE A 1181 -17.14 6.19 -27.29
CA ILE A 1181 -18.54 6.66 -27.37
C ILE A 1181 -19.33 5.79 -28.34
N SER A 1182 -18.68 5.37 -29.42
CA SER A 1182 -19.25 4.65 -30.56
C SER A 1182 -19.23 3.11 -30.40
N MET A 1183 -19.21 2.62 -29.15
CA MET A 1183 -19.06 1.19 -28.80
C MET A 1183 -20.04 0.64 -27.72
N ILE A 1184 -21.02 1.44 -27.29
CA ILE A 1184 -22.11 1.10 -26.32
C ILE A 1184 -23.31 2.08 -26.54
N VAL A 1185 -23.08 3.21 -27.24
CA VAL A 1185 -23.94 3.54 -28.40
C VAL A 1185 -23.60 2.56 -29.51
#